data_AF-A0A1K2DTN0-F1
#
_entry.id   AF-A0A1K2DTN0-F1
#
_cell.length_a   1.000
_cell.length_b   1.000
_cell.length_c   1.000
_cell.angle_alpha   90.00
_cell.angle_beta   90.00
_cell.angle_gamma   90.00
#
_symmetry.space_group_name_H-M   'P 1'
#
loop_
_entity.id
_entity.type
_entity.pdbx_description
1 polymer ?
#
loop_
_entity_poly.entity_id
_entity_poly.type
_entity_poly.pdbx_seq_one_letter_code
_entity_poly.pdbx_strand_id
1 'polypeptide(L)'
;MADYYTLLTDAGIAYETACKAAGTPIKLSQISVGDGGGAEYNPAATATALKREVWRGPLNALFQDESNPSWLLAEVTIPSDVGGWYVREAGIWTDTGILYAIVKYPESFKPVLATSGSGKEFYIRSIFETSNAELVTLLIDDTIVKATRAWVAGYVAEELAKLDRKQSVRVATTANIVLSGAQTIDGVAVVAGDRVLVKAQTLAKDNGIYIVANGMWGRAKDADASVEVTSGLIVSVEEGTTLANTIWQLITDGVIVLGTTALTFQNVTQGFAPLNSPALIGAPTAPTVSGSDNSTKIATSAAVRSIMAQFGFGSAAYSYTGDIDAITLNGVYMVTTSTTGTKPMSPGATTVIPNGTIFHMERGSSNMATQWWDSLVSSTIPITCMRTRNSAGVWTAWAQVWGALNTPKQANPLDLTPGAMLAPGAFGIGRAIVGTALDLNDYTVPGDYLTATAGQLNLPPGWSPTRRYGLKVSGLSNAGERLTQMLIGGMSGDEVGMAIRARREDGQWKDWEEITTGRHGPFKATQTYKAAGVFTWAVPAGVKKVWVTVFGGGGGGGRFSHGGGGGGGGGIAEGLVDLTGVSSVTVTVGAGGAGWAGSDGDGAPGNASSFGSFMSATGGAGASKWYGGLAGLGSGGDINTTLGPGGHATRHDNGVAPSTSIYGGGHGAGGRGYGAGAGSIGQAGTSSTLVGSGGGGGNENGNGGNGSPGQVVIRW
;
A
#
# COMPACT_ATOMS: atom_id res chain seq x y z
N MET A 1 -71.78 -91.30 19.17
CA MET A 1 -71.06 -90.39 20.07
C MET A 1 -69.60 -90.78 20.00
N ALA A 2 -68.65 -89.85 19.90
CA ALA A 2 -67.24 -90.20 19.90
C ALA A 2 -66.89 -90.93 21.21
N ASP A 3 -66.00 -91.94 21.16
CA ASP A 3 -65.63 -92.75 22.32
C ASP A 3 -64.98 -91.92 23.45
N TYR A 4 -64.40 -90.77 23.06
CA TYR A 4 -63.79 -89.74 23.89
C TYR A 4 -64.30 -88.36 23.47
N TYR A 5 -64.55 -87.49 24.43
CA TYR A 5 -65.26 -86.24 24.21
C TYR A 5 -64.96 -85.22 25.31
N THR A 6 -65.24 -83.96 25.02
CA THR A 6 -65.24 -82.87 26.01
C THR A 6 -66.67 -82.38 26.20
N LEU A 7 -67.11 -82.24 27.45
CA LEU A 7 -68.40 -81.65 27.81
C LEU A 7 -68.17 -80.35 28.58
N LEU A 8 -68.93 -79.31 28.25
CA LEU A 8 -69.10 -78.18 29.16
C LEU A 8 -69.91 -78.64 30.38
N THR A 9 -69.49 -78.23 31.57
CA THR A 9 -70.26 -78.53 32.78
C THR A 9 -71.40 -77.53 32.95
N ASP A 10 -72.42 -77.86 33.73
CA ASP A 10 -73.53 -76.95 34.06
C ASP A 10 -73.00 -75.66 34.73
N ALA A 11 -71.95 -75.79 35.54
CA ALA A 11 -71.26 -74.66 36.18
C ALA A 11 -70.46 -73.81 35.17
N GLY A 12 -69.82 -74.44 34.18
CA GLY A 12 -69.12 -73.76 33.09
C GLY A 12 -70.07 -72.98 32.19
N ILE A 13 -71.22 -73.57 31.84
CA ILE A 13 -72.29 -72.91 31.07
C ILE A 13 -72.86 -71.72 31.86
N ALA A 14 -73.08 -71.88 33.18
CA ALA A 14 -73.52 -70.79 34.03
C ALA A 14 -72.49 -69.65 34.12
N TYR A 15 -71.20 -69.97 34.20
CA TYR A 15 -70.11 -68.99 34.17
C TYR A 15 -70.05 -68.25 32.83
N GLU A 16 -70.14 -68.97 31.70
CA GLU A 16 -70.22 -68.38 30.36
C GLU A 16 -71.41 -67.42 30.24
N THR A 17 -72.57 -67.82 30.76
CA THR A 17 -73.79 -67.00 30.77
C THR A 17 -73.61 -65.74 31.63
N ALA A 18 -72.95 -65.84 32.79
CA ALA A 18 -72.67 -64.73 33.68
C ALA A 18 -71.67 -63.73 33.07
N CYS A 19 -70.57 -64.23 32.49
CA CYS A 19 -69.59 -63.42 31.78
C CYS A 19 -70.24 -62.65 30.62
N LYS A 20 -71.12 -63.32 29.86
CA LYS A 20 -71.90 -62.72 28.76
C LYS A 20 -72.84 -61.62 29.25
N ALA A 21 -73.57 -61.84 30.33
CA ALA A 21 -74.46 -60.83 30.91
C ALA A 21 -73.68 -59.60 31.44
N ALA A 22 -72.46 -59.81 31.92
CA ALA A 22 -71.60 -58.76 32.46
C ALA A 22 -70.70 -58.06 31.42
N GLY A 23 -70.62 -58.57 30.18
CA GLY A 23 -69.68 -58.06 29.17
C GLY A 23 -68.21 -58.27 29.54
N THR A 24 -67.92 -59.29 30.35
CA THR A 24 -66.56 -59.59 30.84
C THR A 24 -65.96 -60.80 30.11
N PRO A 25 -64.64 -60.83 29.87
CA PRO A 25 -64.00 -61.96 29.19
C PRO A 25 -64.08 -63.26 30.01
N ILE A 26 -64.30 -64.39 29.34
CA ILE A 26 -64.17 -65.72 29.94
C ILE A 26 -62.67 -66.02 30.14
N LYS A 27 -62.25 -66.26 31.38
CA LYS A 27 -60.85 -66.54 31.72
C LYS A 27 -60.66 -67.99 32.13
N LEU A 28 -59.95 -68.75 31.30
CA LEU A 28 -59.54 -70.13 31.57
C LEU A 28 -58.05 -70.14 31.93
N SER A 29 -57.70 -70.69 33.09
CA SER A 29 -56.36 -70.52 33.67
C SER A 29 -55.61 -71.83 33.90
N GLN A 30 -56.32 -72.94 34.09
CA GLN A 30 -55.71 -74.20 34.52
C GLN A 30 -56.31 -75.39 33.80
N ILE A 31 -55.48 -76.41 33.58
CA ILE A 31 -55.94 -77.76 33.23
C ILE A 31 -55.53 -78.70 34.36
N SER A 32 -56.47 -79.54 34.78
CA SER A 32 -56.19 -80.67 35.65
C SER A 32 -56.42 -81.99 34.94
N VAL A 33 -55.82 -83.03 35.49
CA VAL A 33 -55.89 -84.41 34.98
C VAL A 33 -56.12 -85.35 36.14
N GLY A 34 -56.86 -86.41 35.86
CA GLY A 34 -57.24 -87.43 36.81
C GLY A 34 -57.09 -88.82 36.24
N ASP A 35 -57.06 -89.80 37.13
CA ASP A 35 -56.99 -91.21 36.77
C ASP A 35 -58.34 -91.93 36.86
N GLY A 36 -59.45 -91.19 36.97
CA GLY A 36 -60.81 -91.74 37.00
C GLY A 36 -61.16 -92.57 38.23
N GLY A 37 -60.32 -92.55 39.28
CA GLY A 37 -60.45 -93.43 40.44
C GLY A 37 -60.02 -94.87 40.14
N GLY A 38 -59.08 -95.05 39.21
CA GLY A 38 -58.49 -96.34 38.83
C GLY A 38 -59.12 -97.03 37.62
N ALA A 39 -60.25 -96.54 37.11
CA ALA A 39 -60.94 -97.07 35.92
C ALA A 39 -61.56 -95.95 35.07
N GLU A 40 -61.73 -96.20 33.78
CA GLU A 40 -62.46 -95.28 32.89
C GLU A 40 -63.94 -95.17 33.33
N TYR A 41 -64.51 -93.98 33.16
CA TYR A 41 -65.91 -93.71 33.44
C TYR A 41 -66.47 -92.69 32.44
N ASN A 42 -67.78 -92.48 32.45
CA ASN A 42 -68.43 -91.47 31.62
C ASN A 42 -68.68 -90.20 32.47
N PRO A 43 -67.95 -89.10 32.24
CA PRO A 43 -68.22 -87.82 32.90
C PRO A 43 -69.61 -87.27 32.51
N ALA A 44 -70.27 -86.62 33.46
CA ALA A 44 -71.56 -85.96 33.26
C ALA A 44 -71.41 -84.44 33.34
N ALA A 45 -72.30 -83.69 32.68
CA ALA A 45 -72.30 -82.21 32.70
C ALA A 45 -72.48 -81.64 34.12
N THR A 46 -73.08 -82.40 35.05
CA THR A 46 -73.23 -82.01 36.46
C THR A 46 -71.93 -82.08 37.28
N ALA A 47 -70.81 -82.50 36.68
CA ALA A 47 -69.53 -82.60 37.37
C ALA A 47 -69.01 -81.23 37.83
N THR A 48 -68.63 -81.13 39.11
CA THR A 48 -68.00 -79.94 39.70
C THR A 48 -66.51 -80.15 40.02
N ALA A 49 -66.03 -81.38 39.92
CA ALA A 49 -64.64 -81.78 40.08
C ALA A 49 -64.34 -83.06 39.29
N LEU A 50 -63.06 -83.35 39.06
CA LEU A 50 -62.62 -84.66 38.57
C LEU A 50 -62.89 -85.75 39.60
N LYS A 51 -63.11 -86.98 39.15
CA LYS A 51 -63.40 -88.12 40.03
C LYS A 51 -62.22 -88.45 40.94
N ARG A 52 -60.99 -88.37 40.41
CA ARG A 52 -59.76 -88.29 41.22
C ARG A 52 -58.70 -87.50 40.47
N GLU A 53 -58.56 -86.23 40.84
CA GLU A 53 -57.49 -85.37 40.34
C GLU A 53 -56.12 -85.85 40.86
N VAL A 54 -55.16 -86.01 39.95
CA VAL A 54 -53.78 -86.42 40.24
C VAL A 54 -52.76 -85.33 39.92
N TRP A 55 -53.14 -84.36 39.09
CA TRP A 55 -52.33 -83.18 38.81
C TRP A 55 -53.16 -82.00 38.29
N ARG A 56 -52.70 -80.78 38.58
CA ARG A 56 -53.24 -79.52 38.05
C ARG A 56 -52.10 -78.57 37.78
N GLY A 57 -52.18 -77.85 36.67
CA GLY A 57 -51.21 -76.81 36.32
C GLY A 57 -51.84 -75.69 35.49
N PRO A 58 -51.06 -74.61 35.24
CA PRO A 58 -51.47 -73.55 34.35
C PRO A 58 -51.64 -74.07 32.92
N LEU A 59 -52.48 -73.39 32.16
CA LEU A 59 -52.72 -73.68 30.75
C LEU A 59 -51.53 -73.20 29.91
N ASN A 60 -51.04 -73.99 28.95
CA ASN A 60 -49.86 -73.63 28.13
C ASN A 60 -50.22 -72.82 26.89
N ALA A 61 -51.34 -73.15 26.25
CA ALA A 61 -51.85 -72.43 25.09
C ALA A 61 -53.37 -72.60 25.02
N LEU A 62 -54.06 -71.49 24.74
CA LEU A 62 -55.48 -71.46 24.40
C LEU A 62 -55.58 -70.68 23.10
N PHE A 63 -56.21 -71.23 22.07
CA PHE A 63 -56.43 -70.48 20.83
C PHE A 63 -57.72 -70.93 20.15
N GLN A 64 -58.25 -70.02 19.34
CA GLN A 64 -59.41 -70.25 18.49
C GLN A 64 -58.96 -70.90 17.18
N ASP A 65 -59.72 -71.87 16.68
CA ASP A 65 -59.42 -72.52 15.40
C ASP A 65 -59.71 -71.58 14.22
N GLU A 66 -58.76 -71.46 13.28
CA GLU A 66 -58.89 -70.57 12.12
C GLU A 66 -59.99 -71.02 11.14
N SER A 67 -60.34 -72.31 11.12
CA SER A 67 -61.38 -72.86 10.22
C SER A 67 -62.75 -72.96 10.89
N ASN A 68 -62.82 -73.02 12.22
CA ASN A 68 -64.04 -73.10 13.01
C ASN A 68 -63.99 -72.12 14.19
N PRO A 69 -64.48 -70.88 14.02
CA PRO A 69 -64.44 -69.87 15.07
C PRO A 69 -65.07 -70.33 16.39
N SER A 70 -66.08 -71.21 16.39
CA SER A 70 -66.73 -71.71 17.61
C SER A 70 -65.90 -72.73 18.41
N TRP A 71 -64.76 -73.20 17.90
CA TRP A 71 -63.90 -74.18 18.55
C TRP A 71 -62.76 -73.51 19.29
N LEU A 72 -62.67 -73.80 20.59
CA LEU A 72 -61.52 -73.45 21.41
C LEU A 72 -60.67 -74.69 21.66
N LEU A 73 -59.37 -74.50 21.52
CA LEU A 73 -58.38 -75.54 21.71
C LEU A 73 -57.49 -75.19 22.89
N ALA A 74 -57.57 -76.01 23.95
CA ALA A 74 -56.83 -75.85 25.18
C ALA A 74 -55.73 -76.90 25.29
N GLU A 75 -54.51 -76.46 25.57
CA GLU A 75 -53.34 -77.31 25.64
C GLU A 75 -52.61 -77.17 26.97
N VAL A 76 -52.13 -78.30 27.48
CA VAL A 76 -51.20 -78.34 28.61
C VAL A 76 -50.10 -79.38 28.37
N THR A 77 -48.89 -79.05 28.79
CA THR A 77 -47.77 -79.98 28.83
C THR A 77 -47.46 -80.29 30.29
N ILE A 78 -47.54 -81.56 30.65
CA ILE A 78 -47.17 -82.01 31.99
C ILE A 78 -45.66 -82.19 32.04
N PRO A 79 -44.94 -81.53 32.97
CA PRO A 79 -43.50 -81.66 33.14
C PRO A 79 -43.03 -83.12 33.26
N SER A 80 -41.77 -83.38 32.88
CA SER A 80 -41.22 -84.74 32.84
C SER A 80 -40.95 -85.33 34.23
N ASP A 81 -40.81 -84.49 35.25
CA ASP A 81 -40.63 -84.82 36.66
C ASP A 81 -41.94 -85.10 37.42
N VAL A 82 -43.09 -84.94 36.75
CA VAL A 82 -44.42 -85.22 37.31
C VAL A 82 -45.10 -86.36 36.53
N GLY A 83 -45.51 -87.43 37.22
CA GLY A 83 -46.13 -88.60 36.60
C GLY A 83 -46.20 -89.82 37.54
N GLY A 84 -46.30 -91.02 36.94
CA GLY A 84 -46.42 -92.30 37.65
C GLY A 84 -47.85 -92.85 37.75
N TRP A 85 -48.78 -92.32 36.94
CA TRP A 85 -50.21 -92.64 36.97
C TRP A 85 -50.80 -92.65 35.56
N TYR A 86 -51.99 -93.23 35.42
CA TYR A 86 -52.75 -93.23 34.18
C TYR A 86 -53.63 -91.97 34.09
N VAL A 87 -53.64 -91.31 32.94
CA VAL A 87 -54.57 -90.24 32.61
C VAL A 87 -55.84 -90.89 32.05
N ARG A 88 -57.01 -90.53 32.57
CA ARG A 88 -58.33 -90.99 32.10
C ARG A 88 -59.38 -89.88 32.01
N GLU A 89 -59.11 -88.77 32.67
CA GLU A 89 -59.97 -87.59 32.67
C GLU A 89 -59.10 -86.33 32.69
N ALA A 90 -59.62 -85.23 32.14
CA ALA A 90 -59.03 -83.91 32.29
C ALA A 90 -60.12 -82.87 32.56
N GLY A 91 -59.78 -81.80 33.24
CA GLY A 91 -60.68 -80.69 33.58
C GLY A 91 -60.07 -79.38 33.14
N ILE A 92 -60.86 -78.51 32.52
CA ILE A 92 -60.47 -77.14 32.18
C ILE A 92 -61.12 -76.20 33.17
N TRP A 93 -60.35 -75.31 33.78
CA TRP A 93 -60.78 -74.50 34.92
C TRP A 93 -60.69 -73.02 34.64
N THR A 94 -61.65 -72.26 35.18
CA THR A 94 -61.62 -70.80 35.18
C THR A 94 -60.58 -70.28 36.17
N ASP A 95 -60.20 -69.00 36.06
CA ASP A 95 -59.40 -68.27 37.05
C ASP A 95 -60.02 -68.22 38.46
N THR A 96 -61.34 -68.38 38.52
CA THR A 96 -62.17 -68.38 39.74
C THR A 96 -62.39 -69.78 40.32
N GLY A 97 -61.78 -70.82 39.74
CA GLY A 97 -61.84 -72.19 40.26
C GLY A 97 -63.09 -72.98 39.88
N ILE A 98 -63.86 -72.51 38.90
CA ILE A 98 -65.02 -73.24 38.35
C ILE A 98 -64.50 -74.26 37.32
N LEU A 99 -64.95 -75.52 37.42
CA LEU A 99 -64.68 -76.52 36.39
C LEU A 99 -65.51 -76.17 35.15
N TYR A 100 -64.88 -75.58 34.14
CA TYR A 100 -65.54 -75.09 32.93
C TYR A 100 -65.92 -76.23 31.98
N ALA A 101 -65.00 -77.16 31.75
CA ALA A 101 -65.23 -78.32 30.89
C ALA A 101 -64.57 -79.57 31.48
N ILE A 102 -65.20 -80.73 31.27
CA ILE A 102 -64.67 -82.04 31.65
C ILE A 102 -64.45 -82.90 30.41
N VAL A 103 -63.27 -83.52 30.33
CA VAL A 103 -62.77 -84.28 29.20
C VAL A 103 -62.74 -85.75 29.59
N LYS A 104 -63.41 -86.59 28.81
CA LYS A 104 -63.22 -88.04 28.83
C LYS A 104 -61.98 -88.36 27.99
N TYR A 105 -60.92 -88.86 28.60
CA TYR A 105 -59.62 -89.03 27.93
C TYR A 105 -59.24 -90.53 27.82
N PRO A 106 -58.66 -90.99 26.70
CA PRO A 106 -58.21 -92.37 26.57
C PRO A 106 -57.17 -92.73 27.61
N GLU A 107 -57.30 -93.92 28.20
CA GLU A 107 -56.34 -94.44 29.17
C GLU A 107 -54.91 -94.32 28.63
N SER A 108 -54.11 -93.47 29.25
CA SER A 108 -52.75 -93.19 28.79
C SER A 108 -51.79 -93.09 29.97
N PHE A 109 -50.71 -93.87 29.95
CA PHE A 109 -49.74 -93.86 31.04
C PHE A 109 -48.75 -92.69 30.91
N LYS A 110 -48.63 -91.87 31.97
CA LYS A 110 -47.64 -90.80 32.07
C LYS A 110 -46.45 -91.24 32.94
N PRO A 111 -45.29 -91.61 32.35
CA PRO A 111 -44.11 -91.96 33.13
C PRO A 111 -43.49 -90.72 33.81
N VAL A 112 -42.74 -90.95 34.89
CA VAL A 112 -42.00 -89.92 35.64
C VAL A 112 -40.50 -90.18 35.54
N LEU A 113 -39.73 -89.11 35.30
CA LEU A 113 -38.30 -89.18 35.01
C LEU A 113 -37.50 -89.92 36.11
N ALA A 114 -37.83 -89.69 37.38
CA ALA A 114 -37.07 -90.18 38.54
C ALA A 114 -37.03 -91.72 38.69
N THR A 115 -38.09 -92.43 38.30
CA THR A 115 -38.19 -93.89 38.46
C THR A 115 -38.15 -94.66 37.15
N SER A 116 -38.36 -94.00 36.01
CA SER A 116 -38.53 -94.68 34.71
C SER A 116 -37.33 -94.54 33.77
N GLY A 117 -36.37 -93.65 34.05
CA GLY A 117 -35.22 -93.38 33.17
C GLY A 117 -35.57 -92.78 31.79
N SER A 118 -36.86 -92.49 31.55
CA SER A 118 -37.40 -91.88 30.33
C SER A 118 -38.46 -90.86 30.72
N GLY A 119 -38.23 -89.59 30.39
CA GLY A 119 -39.20 -88.51 30.55
C GLY A 119 -39.89 -88.24 29.24
N LYS A 120 -41.19 -88.57 29.14
CA LYS A 120 -42.05 -88.08 28.06
C LYS A 120 -42.75 -86.81 28.54
N GLU A 121 -42.60 -85.72 27.79
CA GLU A 121 -43.57 -84.62 27.84
C GLU A 121 -44.90 -85.18 27.33
N PHE A 122 -45.95 -85.04 28.15
CA PHE A 122 -47.27 -85.59 27.86
C PHE A 122 -48.21 -84.44 27.57
N TYR A 123 -48.75 -84.47 26.37
CA TYR A 123 -49.47 -83.37 25.77
C TYR A 123 -50.95 -83.71 25.69
N ILE A 124 -51.77 -82.88 26.33
CA ILE A 124 -53.22 -82.99 26.27
C ILE A 124 -53.74 -81.81 25.48
N ARG A 125 -54.45 -82.13 24.40
CA ARG A 125 -55.18 -81.19 23.56
C ARG A 125 -56.68 -81.50 23.72
N SER A 126 -57.43 -80.53 24.21
CA SER A 126 -58.89 -80.62 24.31
C SER A 126 -59.52 -79.60 23.37
N ILE A 127 -60.49 -80.05 22.57
CA ILE A 127 -61.33 -79.19 21.73
C ILE A 127 -62.71 -79.15 22.36
N PHE A 128 -63.26 -77.95 22.56
CA PHE A 128 -64.63 -77.76 23.01
C PHE A 128 -65.29 -76.60 22.25
N GLU A 129 -66.59 -76.73 22.05
CA GLU A 129 -67.40 -75.74 21.38
C GLU A 129 -68.04 -74.80 22.42
N THR A 130 -67.93 -73.50 22.20
CA THR A 130 -68.60 -72.45 22.99
C THR A 130 -69.74 -71.87 22.19
N SER A 131 -70.80 -71.40 22.88
CA SER A 131 -72.01 -70.91 22.23
C SER A 131 -71.83 -69.59 21.48
N ASN A 132 -70.71 -68.88 21.68
CA ASN A 132 -70.29 -67.77 20.82
C ASN A 132 -68.83 -67.33 21.10
N ALA A 133 -67.91 -67.61 20.19
CA ALA A 133 -66.49 -67.29 20.36
C ALA A 133 -66.12 -65.81 20.17
N GLU A 134 -67.03 -64.95 19.71
CA GLU A 134 -66.79 -63.50 19.56
C GLU A 134 -66.63 -62.77 20.92
N LEU A 135 -67.14 -63.32 22.03
CA LEU A 135 -67.05 -62.73 23.37
C LEU A 135 -65.92 -63.31 24.23
N VAL A 136 -65.11 -64.21 23.67
CA VAL A 136 -63.95 -64.77 24.38
C VAL A 136 -62.73 -63.88 24.11
N THR A 137 -62.60 -62.79 24.86
CA THR A 137 -61.34 -62.05 24.92
C THR A 137 -60.34 -62.87 25.73
N LEU A 138 -59.66 -63.76 25.02
CA LEU A 138 -58.72 -64.74 25.54
C LEU A 138 -57.48 -64.03 26.09
N LEU A 139 -57.46 -63.76 27.39
CA LEU A 139 -56.25 -63.27 28.06
C LEU A 139 -55.36 -64.48 28.36
N ILE A 140 -54.36 -64.69 27.50
CA ILE A 140 -53.23 -65.57 27.80
C ILE A 140 -52.30 -64.81 28.76
N ASP A 141 -51.75 -65.50 29.75
CA ASP A 141 -50.61 -65.01 30.52
C ASP A 141 -49.32 -65.30 29.73
N ASP A 142 -48.77 -64.27 29.08
CA ASP A 142 -47.60 -64.35 28.21
C ASP A 142 -46.30 -64.79 28.93
N THR A 143 -46.32 -65.00 30.25
CA THR A 143 -45.13 -65.40 31.01
C THR A 143 -44.81 -66.90 30.94
N ILE A 144 -45.70 -67.74 30.37
CA ILE A 144 -45.57 -69.22 30.42
C ILE A 144 -45.70 -69.92 29.04
N VAL A 145 -45.76 -69.18 27.93
CA VAL A 145 -45.94 -69.77 26.58
C VAL A 145 -44.61 -70.14 25.91
N LYS A 146 -44.49 -71.36 25.38
CA LYS A 146 -43.38 -71.80 24.51
C LYS A 146 -43.80 -71.77 23.04
N ALA A 147 -43.15 -70.93 22.22
CA ALA A 147 -43.36 -70.92 20.77
C ALA A 147 -42.74 -72.14 20.09
N THR A 148 -43.40 -72.70 19.07
CA THR A 148 -42.80 -73.78 18.27
C THR A 148 -41.64 -73.24 17.42
N ARG A 149 -40.59 -74.04 17.22
CA ARG A 149 -39.42 -73.64 16.42
C ARG A 149 -39.78 -73.20 15.00
N ALA A 150 -40.76 -73.87 14.38
CA ALA A 150 -41.21 -73.56 13.02
C ALA A 150 -41.87 -72.18 12.94
N TRP A 151 -42.71 -71.84 13.92
CA TRP A 151 -43.34 -70.52 14.01
C TRP A 151 -42.30 -69.42 14.18
N VAL A 152 -41.33 -69.61 15.08
CA VAL A 152 -40.27 -68.61 15.31
C VAL A 152 -39.42 -68.41 14.03
N ALA A 153 -39.04 -69.49 13.35
CA ALA A 153 -38.25 -69.40 12.13
C ALA A 153 -39.00 -68.69 10.99
N GLY A 154 -40.30 -68.97 10.82
CA GLY A 154 -41.15 -68.30 9.82
C GLY A 154 -41.34 -66.83 10.12
N TYR A 155 -41.76 -66.50 11.34
CA TYR A 155 -41.97 -65.11 11.77
C TYR A 155 -40.71 -64.26 11.63
N VAL A 156 -39.55 -64.77 12.09
CA VAL A 156 -38.27 -64.05 11.96
C VAL A 156 -37.89 -63.85 10.49
N ALA A 157 -38.11 -64.84 9.62
CA ALA A 157 -37.81 -64.69 8.20
C ALA A 157 -38.67 -63.61 7.52
N GLU A 158 -39.96 -63.55 7.84
CA GLU A 158 -40.88 -62.53 7.33
C GLU A 158 -40.56 -61.13 7.85
N GLU A 159 -40.22 -60.99 9.12
CA GLU A 159 -39.82 -59.69 9.68
C GLU A 159 -38.47 -59.21 9.11
N LEU A 160 -37.51 -60.12 8.89
CA LEU A 160 -36.24 -59.78 8.23
C LEU A 160 -36.46 -59.34 6.77
N ALA A 161 -37.44 -59.93 6.07
CA ALA A 161 -37.77 -59.55 4.70
C ALA A 161 -38.33 -58.12 4.59
N LYS A 162 -38.89 -57.56 5.68
CA LYS A 162 -39.38 -56.17 5.74
C LYS A 162 -38.29 -55.12 5.98
N LEU A 163 -37.07 -55.54 6.35
CA LEU A 163 -35.97 -54.59 6.56
C LEU A 163 -35.51 -53.99 5.24
N ASP A 164 -35.18 -52.70 5.25
CA ASP A 164 -34.62 -52.03 4.06
C ASP A 164 -33.21 -52.49 3.72
N ARG A 165 -32.44 -53.00 4.70
CA ARG A 165 -31.14 -53.64 4.42
C ARG A 165 -31.35 -55.06 3.95
N LYS A 166 -31.13 -55.31 2.67
CA LYS A 166 -31.26 -56.63 2.04
C LYS A 166 -29.95 -57.41 2.13
N GLN A 167 -30.06 -58.73 1.94
CA GLN A 167 -28.89 -59.57 1.76
C GLN A 167 -28.10 -59.11 0.54
N SER A 168 -26.77 -59.21 0.65
CA SER A 168 -25.85 -58.87 -0.43
C SER A 168 -26.20 -59.61 -1.72
N VAL A 169 -25.81 -59.00 -2.83
CA VAL A 169 -25.85 -59.61 -4.15
C VAL A 169 -24.43 -59.92 -4.58
N ARG A 170 -24.29 -60.98 -5.37
CA ARG A 170 -23.01 -61.36 -5.93
C ARG A 170 -22.50 -60.29 -6.90
N VAL A 171 -23.37 -59.82 -7.79
CA VAL A 171 -23.05 -58.78 -8.80
C VAL A 171 -24.21 -57.83 -9.05
N ALA A 172 -23.90 -56.68 -9.66
CA ALA A 172 -24.90 -55.72 -10.13
C ALA A 172 -24.77 -55.48 -11.64
N THR A 173 -25.90 -55.21 -12.31
CA THR A 173 -25.89 -55.01 -13.77
C THR A 173 -25.29 -53.67 -14.18
N THR A 174 -24.45 -53.67 -15.21
CA THR A 174 -23.87 -52.46 -15.83
C THR A 174 -24.67 -51.95 -17.04
N ALA A 175 -25.54 -52.79 -17.59
CA ALA A 175 -26.41 -52.49 -18.73
C ALA A 175 -27.70 -53.34 -18.65
N ASN A 176 -28.59 -53.17 -19.62
CA ASN A 176 -29.81 -53.97 -19.75
C ASN A 176 -29.47 -55.44 -20.04
N ILE A 177 -30.14 -56.37 -19.35
CA ILE A 177 -29.94 -57.82 -19.51
C ILE A 177 -31.25 -58.56 -19.78
N VAL A 178 -31.13 -59.82 -20.20
CA VAL A 178 -32.27 -60.75 -20.26
C VAL A 178 -32.38 -61.43 -18.89
N LEU A 179 -33.54 -61.36 -18.24
CA LEU A 179 -33.79 -61.97 -16.93
C LEU A 179 -34.09 -63.47 -17.05
N SER A 180 -33.18 -64.23 -17.67
CA SER A 180 -33.29 -65.67 -17.88
C SER A 180 -31.93 -66.30 -18.12
N GLY A 181 -31.73 -67.52 -17.63
CA GLY A 181 -30.52 -68.33 -17.86
C GLY A 181 -29.24 -67.79 -17.18
N ALA A 182 -28.19 -68.60 -17.20
CA ALA A 182 -26.86 -68.21 -16.75
C ALA A 182 -26.19 -67.25 -17.76
N GLN A 183 -25.46 -66.26 -17.27
CA GLN A 183 -24.81 -65.23 -18.11
C GLN A 183 -23.66 -64.54 -17.36
N THR A 184 -22.89 -63.70 -18.07
CA THR A 184 -21.81 -62.93 -17.46
C THR A 184 -22.25 -61.48 -17.20
N ILE A 185 -22.11 -61.01 -15.97
CA ILE A 185 -22.48 -59.66 -15.53
C ILE A 185 -21.28 -59.03 -14.84
N ASP A 186 -20.88 -57.83 -15.28
CA ASP A 186 -19.71 -57.10 -14.77
C ASP A 186 -18.42 -57.95 -14.70
N GLY A 187 -18.25 -58.88 -15.65
CA GLY A 187 -17.09 -59.78 -15.72
C GLY A 187 -17.20 -61.06 -14.88
N VAL A 188 -18.31 -61.28 -14.16
CA VAL A 188 -18.55 -62.48 -13.34
C VAL A 188 -19.62 -63.36 -13.97
N ALA A 189 -19.36 -64.66 -14.10
CA ALA A 189 -20.35 -65.63 -14.55
C ALA A 189 -21.33 -65.98 -13.42
N VAL A 190 -22.61 -65.65 -13.61
CA VAL A 190 -23.68 -65.96 -12.66
C VAL A 190 -24.46 -67.20 -13.07
N VAL A 191 -24.75 -68.06 -12.10
CA VAL A 191 -25.41 -69.37 -12.28
C VAL A 191 -26.65 -69.49 -11.39
N ALA A 192 -27.47 -70.52 -11.63
CA ALA A 192 -28.72 -70.70 -10.88
C ALA A 192 -28.50 -70.70 -9.35
N GLY A 193 -29.25 -69.87 -8.64
CA GLY A 193 -29.11 -69.63 -7.20
C GLY A 193 -28.36 -68.34 -6.83
N ASP A 194 -27.60 -67.75 -7.75
CA ASP A 194 -26.89 -66.49 -7.49
C ASP A 194 -27.87 -65.31 -7.34
N ARG A 195 -27.54 -64.37 -6.44
CA ARG A 195 -28.27 -63.11 -6.24
C ARG A 195 -27.67 -62.00 -7.09
N VAL A 196 -28.49 -61.28 -7.84
CA VAL A 196 -28.06 -60.18 -8.72
C VAL A 196 -28.89 -58.93 -8.47
N LEU A 197 -28.24 -57.79 -8.29
CA LEU A 197 -28.90 -56.48 -8.35
C LEU A 197 -29.06 -56.08 -9.82
N VAL A 198 -30.29 -56.13 -10.29
CA VAL A 198 -30.68 -55.65 -11.61
C VAL A 198 -31.06 -54.17 -11.48
N LYS A 199 -30.21 -53.27 -11.96
CA LYS A 199 -30.39 -51.82 -11.81
C LYS A 199 -30.44 -51.03 -13.11
N ALA A 200 -30.32 -51.71 -14.24
CA ALA A 200 -30.11 -51.10 -15.56
C ALA A 200 -31.03 -51.67 -16.65
N GLN A 201 -32.22 -52.17 -16.29
CA GLN A 201 -33.22 -52.55 -17.29
C GLN A 201 -33.75 -51.33 -18.04
N THR A 202 -34.11 -51.52 -19.31
CA THR A 202 -34.77 -50.50 -20.13
C THR A 202 -36.07 -49.99 -19.50
N LEU A 203 -36.85 -50.89 -18.89
CA LEU A 203 -38.02 -50.53 -18.09
C LEU A 203 -37.61 -50.57 -16.62
N ALA A 204 -37.50 -49.39 -16.00
CA ALA A 204 -37.02 -49.26 -14.62
C ALA A 204 -37.89 -50.00 -13.59
N LYS A 205 -39.17 -50.29 -13.90
CA LYS A 205 -40.05 -51.12 -13.04
C LYS A 205 -39.57 -52.57 -12.90
N ASP A 206 -38.74 -53.04 -13.82
CA ASP A 206 -38.18 -54.39 -13.85
C ASP A 206 -36.81 -54.46 -13.14
N ASN A 207 -36.30 -53.34 -12.61
CA ASN A 207 -35.14 -53.35 -11.73
C ASN A 207 -35.50 -53.97 -10.37
N GLY A 208 -34.49 -54.43 -9.63
CA GLY A 208 -34.62 -55.01 -8.30
C GLY A 208 -33.59 -56.11 -8.04
N ILE A 209 -33.84 -56.92 -7.02
CA ILE A 209 -32.96 -58.03 -6.67
C ILE A 209 -33.55 -59.32 -7.18
N TYR A 210 -32.77 -60.08 -7.95
CA TYR A 210 -33.20 -61.30 -8.63
C TYR A 210 -32.35 -62.51 -8.23
N ILE A 211 -32.97 -63.68 -8.26
CA ILE A 211 -32.29 -64.98 -8.18
C ILE A 211 -32.14 -65.53 -9.59
N VAL A 212 -30.91 -65.80 -9.97
CA VAL A 212 -30.59 -66.42 -11.26
C VAL A 212 -31.20 -67.82 -11.31
N ALA A 213 -31.78 -68.17 -12.46
CA ALA A 213 -32.37 -69.48 -12.71
C ALA A 213 -32.03 -69.95 -14.13
N ASN A 214 -32.18 -71.25 -14.38
CA ASN A 214 -32.02 -71.81 -15.74
C ASN A 214 -33.14 -71.35 -16.69
N GLY A 215 -34.31 -71.03 -16.15
CA GLY A 215 -35.41 -70.35 -16.86
C GLY A 215 -35.48 -68.87 -16.50
N MET A 216 -36.69 -68.30 -16.53
CA MET A 216 -36.94 -66.92 -16.12
C MET A 216 -36.53 -66.69 -14.67
N TRP A 217 -35.82 -65.59 -14.42
CA TRP A 217 -35.36 -65.23 -13.08
C TRP A 217 -36.54 -64.75 -12.23
N GLY A 218 -36.58 -65.22 -10.98
CA GLY A 218 -37.52 -64.72 -9.97
C GLY A 218 -36.91 -63.55 -9.19
N ARG A 219 -37.74 -62.66 -8.66
CA ARG A 219 -37.27 -61.71 -7.64
C ARG A 219 -36.83 -62.49 -6.40
N ALA A 220 -35.86 -61.94 -5.69
CA ALA A 220 -35.40 -62.51 -4.43
C ALA A 220 -36.51 -62.48 -3.37
N LYS A 221 -36.53 -63.50 -2.51
CA LYS A 221 -37.59 -63.71 -1.50
C LYS A 221 -37.77 -62.55 -0.51
N ASP A 222 -36.72 -61.75 -0.30
CA ASP A 222 -36.70 -60.56 0.55
C ASP A 222 -37.01 -59.25 -0.22
N ALA A 223 -37.43 -59.37 -1.49
CA ALA A 223 -37.76 -58.27 -2.39
C ALA A 223 -38.79 -58.69 -3.46
N ASP A 224 -39.67 -59.64 -3.15
CA ASP A 224 -40.68 -60.19 -4.07
C ASP A 224 -42.09 -59.61 -3.86
N ALA A 225 -42.32 -58.91 -2.75
CA ALA A 225 -43.56 -58.20 -2.47
C ALA A 225 -43.37 -56.67 -2.34
N SER A 226 -44.40 -55.90 -2.69
CA SER A 226 -44.38 -54.42 -2.60
C SER A 226 -44.07 -53.90 -1.20
N VAL A 227 -44.47 -54.64 -0.16
CA VAL A 227 -44.21 -54.28 1.25
C VAL A 227 -42.75 -54.47 1.65
N GLU A 228 -41.99 -55.27 0.90
CA GLU A 228 -40.58 -55.56 1.18
C GLU A 228 -39.64 -54.60 0.44
N VAL A 229 -40.16 -53.86 -0.55
CA VAL A 229 -39.39 -52.94 -1.37
C VAL A 229 -39.87 -51.53 -1.08
N THR A 230 -39.25 -50.88 -0.09
CA THR A 230 -39.58 -49.50 0.27
C THR A 230 -38.51 -48.51 -0.19
N SER A 231 -38.88 -47.23 -0.25
CA SER A 231 -37.91 -46.16 -0.52
C SER A 231 -36.81 -46.19 0.52
N GLY A 232 -35.55 -46.26 0.10
CA GLY A 232 -34.41 -46.42 0.99
C GLY A 232 -33.92 -47.84 1.19
N LEU A 233 -34.48 -48.84 0.49
CA LEU A 233 -33.90 -50.18 0.39
C LEU A 233 -32.41 -50.11 0.01
N ILE A 234 -31.53 -50.77 0.76
CA ILE A 234 -30.08 -50.80 0.57
C ILE A 234 -29.59 -52.23 0.35
N VAL A 235 -28.68 -52.39 -0.61
CA VAL A 235 -28.01 -53.67 -0.91
C VAL A 235 -26.53 -53.46 -1.26
N SER A 236 -25.66 -54.35 -0.80
CA SER A 236 -24.23 -54.37 -1.12
C SER A 236 -23.90 -55.36 -2.24
N VAL A 237 -22.88 -55.04 -3.02
CA VAL A 237 -22.38 -55.86 -4.14
C VAL A 237 -21.01 -56.44 -3.78
N GLU A 238 -20.85 -57.74 -3.91
CA GLU A 238 -19.65 -58.46 -3.47
C GLU A 238 -18.55 -58.53 -4.54
N GLU A 239 -18.92 -58.89 -5.78
CA GLU A 239 -18.01 -59.16 -6.89
C GLU A 239 -18.31 -58.26 -8.11
N GLY A 240 -17.37 -58.22 -9.05
CA GLY A 240 -17.48 -57.40 -10.26
C GLY A 240 -16.17 -56.72 -10.66
N THR A 241 -16.02 -56.42 -11.94
CA THR A 241 -14.87 -55.66 -12.46
C THR A 241 -14.98 -54.18 -12.11
N THR A 242 -16.20 -53.63 -12.16
CA THR A 242 -16.44 -52.19 -11.98
C THR A 242 -17.28 -51.88 -10.75
N LEU A 243 -18.13 -52.80 -10.30
CA LEU A 243 -19.12 -52.57 -9.24
C LEU A 243 -18.87 -53.39 -7.96
N ALA A 244 -17.75 -54.10 -7.84
CA ALA A 244 -17.39 -54.80 -6.61
C ALA A 244 -17.29 -53.84 -5.42
N ASN A 245 -17.68 -54.31 -4.23
CA ASN A 245 -17.65 -53.57 -2.97
C ASN A 245 -18.48 -52.28 -2.97
N THR A 246 -19.51 -52.19 -3.82
CA THR A 246 -20.40 -51.02 -3.86
C THR A 246 -21.66 -51.23 -3.03
N ILE A 247 -22.25 -50.14 -2.54
CA ILE A 247 -23.55 -50.12 -1.86
C ILE A 247 -24.52 -49.32 -2.71
N TRP A 248 -25.72 -49.87 -2.93
CA TRP A 248 -26.77 -49.25 -3.73
C TRP A 248 -28.04 -49.05 -2.92
N GLN A 249 -28.63 -47.86 -3.03
CA GLN A 249 -29.89 -47.49 -2.39
C GLN A 249 -30.98 -47.27 -3.44
N LEU A 250 -32.19 -47.78 -3.21
CA LEU A 250 -33.38 -47.42 -3.96
C LEU A 250 -33.80 -46.00 -3.58
N ILE A 251 -33.74 -45.08 -4.54
CA ILE A 251 -34.05 -43.65 -4.34
C ILE A 251 -35.40 -43.25 -4.94
N THR A 252 -36.22 -44.23 -5.36
CA THR A 252 -37.59 -43.95 -5.78
C THR A 252 -38.40 -43.52 -4.56
N ASP A 253 -38.95 -42.30 -4.57
CA ASP A 253 -39.77 -41.77 -3.48
C ASP A 253 -41.22 -42.29 -3.50
N GLY A 254 -41.82 -42.41 -2.31
CA GLY A 254 -43.24 -42.73 -2.14
C GLY A 254 -43.57 -44.22 -2.07
N VAL A 255 -44.86 -44.54 -2.24
CA VAL A 255 -45.37 -45.92 -2.17
C VAL A 255 -44.92 -46.70 -3.41
N ILE A 256 -44.25 -47.83 -3.19
CA ILE A 256 -43.75 -48.70 -4.25
C ILE A 256 -44.75 -49.82 -4.52
N VAL A 257 -45.11 -50.03 -5.80
CA VAL A 257 -45.89 -51.17 -6.28
C VAL A 257 -45.05 -51.94 -7.31
N LEU A 258 -44.61 -53.15 -6.96
CA LEU A 258 -43.76 -53.96 -7.85
C LEU A 258 -44.44 -54.25 -9.20
N GLY A 259 -43.66 -54.18 -10.28
CA GLY A 259 -44.14 -54.38 -11.65
C GLY A 259 -44.86 -53.16 -12.27
N THR A 260 -45.05 -52.08 -11.49
CA THR A 260 -45.67 -50.83 -11.96
C THR A 260 -44.78 -49.61 -11.68
N THR A 261 -44.34 -49.41 -10.44
CA THR A 261 -43.48 -48.27 -10.06
C THR A 261 -42.07 -48.44 -10.64
N ALA A 262 -41.50 -47.38 -11.21
CA ALA A 262 -40.11 -47.37 -11.67
C ALA A 262 -39.12 -47.43 -10.49
N LEU A 263 -38.17 -48.37 -10.53
CA LEU A 263 -37.20 -48.59 -9.45
C LEU A 263 -35.82 -48.08 -9.86
N THR A 264 -35.37 -47.00 -9.21
CA THR A 264 -34.11 -46.32 -9.51
C THR A 264 -33.13 -46.51 -8.37
N PHE A 265 -31.98 -47.12 -8.67
CA PHE A 265 -30.92 -47.37 -7.70
C PHE A 265 -29.76 -46.39 -7.88
N GLN A 266 -29.24 -45.85 -6.77
CA GLN A 266 -28.08 -44.97 -6.72
C GLN A 266 -26.94 -45.60 -5.93
N ASN A 267 -25.71 -45.47 -6.42
CA ASN A 267 -24.52 -45.87 -5.68
C ASN A 267 -24.26 -44.89 -4.54
N VAL A 268 -24.20 -45.39 -3.31
CA VAL A 268 -24.02 -44.62 -2.07
C VAL A 268 -22.77 -45.07 -1.29
N THR A 269 -21.83 -45.76 -1.94
CA THR A 269 -20.62 -46.33 -1.30
C THR A 269 -19.79 -45.28 -0.57
N GLN A 270 -19.72 -44.04 -1.09
CA GLN A 270 -19.01 -42.92 -0.47
C GLN A 270 -19.93 -41.95 0.28
N GLY A 271 -21.20 -42.32 0.49
CA GLY A 271 -22.24 -41.45 1.03
C GLY A 271 -22.69 -40.35 0.06
N PHE A 272 -23.58 -39.49 0.54
CA PHE A 272 -23.96 -38.24 -0.14
C PHE A 272 -23.06 -37.10 0.35
N ALA A 273 -22.76 -36.12 -0.51
CA ALA A 273 -22.11 -34.89 -0.06
C ALA A 273 -23.03 -34.19 0.97
N PRO A 274 -22.54 -33.85 2.18
CA PRO A 274 -23.37 -33.17 3.17
C PRO A 274 -23.87 -31.83 2.61
N LEU A 275 -25.18 -31.59 2.64
CA LEU A 275 -25.80 -30.38 2.09
C LEU A 275 -25.20 -29.10 2.70
N ASN A 276 -24.78 -29.15 3.97
CA ASN A 276 -24.26 -28.01 4.71
C ASN A 276 -22.72 -27.91 4.73
N SER A 277 -21.98 -28.92 4.25
CA SER A 277 -20.50 -28.93 4.24
C SER A 277 -19.96 -29.99 3.29
N PRO A 278 -20.07 -29.79 1.98
CA PRO A 278 -19.51 -30.71 1.00
C PRO A 278 -17.97 -30.73 1.12
N ALA A 279 -17.38 -31.92 1.27
CA ALA A 279 -15.94 -32.09 1.18
C ALA A 279 -15.52 -32.08 -0.30
N LEU A 280 -14.97 -30.95 -0.77
CA LEU A 280 -14.50 -30.77 -2.15
C LEU A 280 -13.11 -31.42 -2.36
N ILE A 281 -13.03 -32.75 -2.24
CA ILE A 281 -11.80 -33.54 -2.40
C ILE A 281 -11.55 -33.96 -3.86
N GLY A 282 -10.27 -34.19 -4.23
CA GLY A 282 -9.88 -34.64 -5.58
C GLY A 282 -9.91 -33.53 -6.63
N ALA A 283 -10.59 -33.76 -7.76
CA ALA A 283 -10.75 -32.81 -8.87
C ALA A 283 -12.24 -32.44 -9.09
N PRO A 284 -12.88 -31.76 -8.13
CA PRO A 284 -14.30 -31.41 -8.23
C PRO A 284 -14.54 -30.41 -9.37
N THR A 285 -15.64 -30.60 -10.10
CA THR A 285 -16.08 -29.69 -11.17
C THR A 285 -17.35 -28.94 -10.75
N ALA A 286 -17.54 -27.73 -11.27
CA ALA A 286 -18.74 -26.92 -11.05
C ALA A 286 -19.09 -26.16 -12.34
N PRO A 287 -20.36 -25.73 -12.55
CA PRO A 287 -20.71 -24.84 -13.64
C PRO A 287 -19.88 -23.55 -13.60
N THR A 288 -19.38 -23.11 -14.76
CA THR A 288 -18.59 -21.88 -14.86
C THR A 288 -19.51 -20.67 -14.84
N VAL A 289 -19.40 -19.86 -13.79
CA VAL A 289 -20.14 -18.59 -13.66
C VAL A 289 -19.59 -17.53 -14.61
N SER A 290 -20.41 -16.52 -14.91
CA SER A 290 -19.97 -15.32 -15.65
C SER A 290 -18.85 -14.59 -14.89
N GLY A 291 -17.90 -14.00 -15.61
CA GLY A 291 -16.84 -13.17 -15.02
C GLY A 291 -17.32 -11.86 -14.39
N SER A 292 -18.62 -11.58 -14.40
CA SER A 292 -19.26 -10.43 -13.73
C SER A 292 -20.17 -10.83 -12.56
N ASP A 293 -20.29 -12.13 -12.24
CA ASP A 293 -21.13 -12.62 -11.15
C ASP A 293 -20.51 -12.27 -9.78
N ASN A 294 -21.28 -11.62 -8.90
CA ASN A 294 -20.87 -11.20 -7.54
C ASN A 294 -21.64 -11.92 -6.42
N SER A 295 -22.30 -13.04 -6.74
CA SER A 295 -23.05 -13.85 -5.77
C SER A 295 -22.14 -14.79 -4.98
N THR A 296 -22.71 -15.51 -4.00
CA THR A 296 -21.98 -16.45 -3.13
C THR A 296 -21.75 -17.83 -3.76
N LYS A 297 -21.79 -17.95 -5.10
CA LYS A 297 -21.57 -19.22 -5.81
C LYS A 297 -20.10 -19.63 -5.76
N ILE A 298 -19.83 -20.93 -5.85
CA ILE A 298 -18.47 -21.47 -5.98
C ILE A 298 -17.87 -21.03 -7.31
N ALA A 299 -16.65 -20.47 -7.30
CA ALA A 299 -15.93 -20.06 -8.50
C ALA A 299 -15.11 -21.22 -9.09
N THR A 300 -15.23 -21.45 -10.40
CA THR A 300 -14.34 -22.38 -11.12
C THR A 300 -13.01 -21.71 -11.45
N SER A 301 -11.96 -22.50 -11.72
CA SER A 301 -10.68 -21.99 -12.20
C SER A 301 -10.80 -21.24 -13.54
N ALA A 302 -11.77 -21.62 -14.38
CA ALA A 302 -12.10 -20.90 -15.61
C ALA A 302 -12.74 -19.53 -15.33
N ALA A 303 -13.66 -19.44 -14.37
CA ALA A 303 -14.25 -18.17 -13.94
C ALA A 303 -13.19 -17.24 -13.34
N VAL A 304 -12.32 -17.74 -12.45
CA VAL A 304 -11.21 -16.95 -11.86
C VAL A 304 -10.29 -16.42 -12.96
N ARG A 305 -9.91 -17.25 -13.94
CA ARG A 305 -9.09 -16.83 -15.07
C ARG A 305 -9.78 -15.75 -15.91
N SER A 306 -11.08 -15.89 -16.17
CA SER A 306 -11.87 -14.88 -16.90
C SER A 306 -11.94 -13.54 -16.15
N ILE A 307 -12.14 -13.58 -14.83
CA ILE A 307 -12.15 -12.38 -13.97
C ILE A 307 -10.79 -11.71 -14.03
N MET A 308 -9.69 -12.43 -13.76
CA MET A 308 -8.33 -11.87 -13.77
C MET A 308 -7.94 -11.29 -15.15
N ALA A 309 -8.40 -11.92 -16.24
CA ALA A 309 -8.17 -11.44 -17.60
C ALA A 309 -8.85 -10.09 -17.89
N GLN A 310 -10.00 -9.79 -17.29
CA GLN A 310 -10.63 -8.45 -17.42
C GLN A 310 -9.74 -7.33 -16.88
N PHE A 311 -8.89 -7.66 -15.90
CA PHE A 311 -7.95 -6.75 -15.28
C PHE A 311 -6.56 -6.78 -15.93
N GLY A 312 -6.36 -7.61 -16.97
CA GLY A 312 -5.08 -7.75 -17.66
C GLY A 312 -4.00 -8.51 -16.89
N PHE A 313 -4.38 -9.31 -15.89
CA PHE A 313 -3.46 -10.16 -15.14
C PHE A 313 -3.46 -11.59 -15.69
N GLY A 314 -2.30 -12.08 -16.15
CA GLY A 314 -2.12 -13.47 -16.62
C GLY A 314 -2.54 -13.75 -18.08
N SER A 315 -2.89 -12.72 -18.85
CA SER A 315 -3.18 -12.78 -20.30
C SER A 315 -2.92 -11.43 -20.97
N ALA A 316 -3.13 -11.32 -22.28
CA ALA A 316 -3.17 -10.01 -22.95
C ALA A 316 -4.24 -9.10 -22.30
N ALA A 317 -4.01 -7.79 -22.34
CA ALA A 317 -4.93 -6.81 -21.79
C ALA A 317 -6.31 -6.87 -22.47
N TYR A 318 -7.37 -6.52 -21.74
CA TYR A 318 -8.74 -6.63 -22.19
C TYR A 318 -9.06 -5.61 -23.29
N SER A 319 -9.58 -6.06 -24.45
CA SER A 319 -9.98 -5.19 -25.56
C SER A 319 -11.20 -4.35 -25.21
N TYR A 320 -10.97 -3.07 -24.88
CA TYR A 320 -12.02 -2.16 -24.46
C TYR A 320 -12.71 -1.50 -25.65
N THR A 321 -14.03 -1.58 -25.71
CA THR A 321 -14.87 -1.12 -26.84
C THR A 321 -15.65 0.16 -26.56
N GLY A 322 -15.55 0.72 -25.34
CA GLY A 322 -16.27 1.93 -24.93
C GLY A 322 -15.46 3.23 -25.04
N ASP A 323 -15.87 4.22 -24.25
CA ASP A 323 -15.16 5.49 -24.08
C ASP A 323 -14.11 5.37 -22.96
N ILE A 324 -12.83 5.62 -23.28
CA ILE A 324 -11.74 5.52 -22.30
C ILE A 324 -11.81 6.56 -21.18
N ASP A 325 -12.55 7.66 -21.38
CA ASP A 325 -12.77 8.71 -20.38
C ASP A 325 -13.79 8.26 -19.32
N ALA A 326 -14.61 7.23 -19.64
CA ALA A 326 -15.69 6.69 -18.82
C ALA A 326 -15.33 5.38 -18.10
N ILE A 327 -14.08 4.91 -18.19
CA ILE A 327 -13.63 3.73 -17.45
C ILE A 327 -13.75 4.02 -15.95
N THR A 328 -14.41 3.13 -15.22
CA THR A 328 -14.63 3.19 -13.76
C THR A 328 -14.05 1.97 -13.03
N LEU A 329 -13.60 0.97 -13.78
CA LEU A 329 -13.01 -0.24 -13.24
C LEU A 329 -11.49 -0.15 -13.38
N ASN A 330 -10.75 -0.47 -12.31
CA ASN A 330 -9.29 -0.58 -12.37
C ASN A 330 -8.88 -1.68 -13.34
N GLY A 331 -7.74 -1.57 -14.01
CA GLY A 331 -7.26 -2.65 -14.87
C GLY A 331 -6.35 -2.20 -16.02
N VAL A 332 -5.99 -3.17 -16.87
CA VAL A 332 -5.25 -2.94 -18.12
C VAL A 332 -6.16 -3.18 -19.32
N TYR A 333 -6.24 -2.20 -20.21
CA TYR A 333 -7.17 -2.13 -21.33
C TYR A 333 -6.42 -1.93 -22.64
N MET A 334 -6.70 -2.75 -23.65
CA MET A 334 -6.29 -2.49 -25.02
C MET A 334 -7.26 -1.49 -25.66
N VAL A 335 -6.69 -0.46 -26.29
CA VAL A 335 -7.41 0.59 -27.02
C VAL A 335 -7.11 0.43 -28.50
N THR A 336 -8.15 0.45 -29.32
CA THR A 336 -8.05 0.35 -30.77
C THR A 336 -8.53 1.62 -31.45
N THR A 337 -8.47 1.66 -32.78
CA THR A 337 -9.06 2.74 -33.59
C THR A 337 -10.55 2.94 -33.31
N SER A 338 -11.31 1.88 -32.97
CA SER A 338 -12.75 1.95 -32.71
C SER A 338 -13.11 2.43 -31.31
N THR A 339 -12.19 2.37 -30.35
CA THR A 339 -12.42 2.86 -28.98
C THR A 339 -12.54 4.39 -28.98
N THR A 340 -13.54 4.95 -28.28
CA THR A 340 -13.80 6.39 -28.21
C THR A 340 -13.14 7.03 -26.99
N GLY A 341 -13.27 8.36 -26.85
CA GLY A 341 -12.69 9.13 -25.74
C GLY A 341 -11.43 9.90 -26.13
N THR A 342 -10.91 10.68 -25.19
CA THR A 342 -9.77 11.55 -25.42
C THR A 342 -8.48 10.73 -25.38
N LYS A 343 -7.82 10.55 -26.53
CA LYS A 343 -6.56 9.80 -26.68
C LYS A 343 -5.34 10.74 -26.75
N PRO A 344 -4.12 10.28 -26.40
CA PRO A 344 -2.92 11.11 -26.51
C PRO A 344 -2.57 11.42 -27.98
N MET A 345 -1.91 12.56 -28.19
CA MET A 345 -1.39 12.97 -29.50
C MET A 345 0.05 12.49 -29.68
N SER A 346 0.46 12.29 -30.94
CA SER A 346 1.85 11.99 -31.26
C SER A 346 2.74 13.23 -31.02
N PRO A 347 3.92 13.11 -30.37
CA PRO A 347 4.84 14.22 -30.13
C PRO A 347 5.17 14.97 -31.41
N GLY A 348 4.97 16.29 -31.42
CA GLY A 348 5.26 17.15 -32.57
C GLY A 348 4.29 17.01 -33.75
N ALA A 349 3.21 16.23 -33.62
CA ALA A 349 2.18 16.09 -34.64
C ALA A 349 0.80 16.50 -34.11
N THR A 350 -0.12 16.78 -35.04
CA THR A 350 -1.51 17.11 -34.72
C THR A 350 -2.44 15.89 -34.72
N THR A 351 -1.90 14.68 -34.90
CA THR A 351 -2.66 13.44 -35.01
C THR A 351 -2.69 12.66 -33.69
N VAL A 352 -3.87 12.10 -33.41
CA VAL A 352 -4.13 11.24 -32.26
C VAL A 352 -3.47 9.87 -32.47
N ILE A 353 -2.91 9.29 -31.40
CA ILE A 353 -2.39 7.92 -31.44
C ILE A 353 -3.57 6.94 -31.48
N PRO A 354 -3.72 6.13 -32.54
CA PRO A 354 -4.95 5.38 -32.78
C PRO A 354 -5.11 4.17 -31.86
N ASN A 355 -4.01 3.51 -31.49
CA ASN A 355 -3.99 2.26 -30.72
C ASN A 355 -2.99 2.37 -29.57
N GLY A 356 -3.28 1.71 -28.46
CA GLY A 356 -2.40 1.66 -27.30
C GLY A 356 -2.94 0.76 -26.21
N THR A 357 -2.19 0.69 -25.11
CA THR A 357 -2.62 0.01 -23.87
C THR A 357 -2.79 1.06 -22.79
N ILE A 358 -3.88 1.02 -22.06
CA ILE A 358 -4.14 1.86 -20.90
C ILE A 358 -4.03 1.02 -19.63
N PHE A 359 -3.31 1.52 -18.64
CA PHE A 359 -3.46 1.12 -17.25
C PHE A 359 -4.31 2.18 -16.52
N HIS A 360 -5.44 1.77 -15.96
CA HIS A 360 -6.41 2.65 -15.29
C HIS A 360 -6.47 2.36 -13.79
N MET A 361 -6.41 3.42 -12.99
CA MET A 361 -6.50 3.36 -11.53
C MET A 361 -7.44 4.46 -10.98
N GLU A 362 -8.58 4.06 -10.44
CA GLU A 362 -9.47 4.84 -9.58
C GLU A 362 -8.84 5.05 -8.20
N ARG A 363 -9.06 6.23 -7.62
CA ARG A 363 -8.46 6.69 -6.36
C ARG A 363 -9.53 7.18 -5.39
N GLY A 364 -9.86 6.40 -4.36
CA GLY A 364 -10.64 6.82 -3.19
C GLY A 364 -12.14 7.09 -3.43
N SER A 365 -12.50 7.85 -4.46
CA SER A 365 -13.87 8.09 -4.93
C SER A 365 -13.99 7.81 -6.43
N SER A 366 -15.20 7.52 -6.91
CA SER A 366 -15.49 7.13 -8.31
C SER A 366 -15.21 8.21 -9.36
N ASN A 367 -14.84 9.43 -8.94
CA ASN A 367 -14.55 10.54 -9.84
C ASN A 367 -13.06 10.83 -9.98
N MET A 368 -12.16 10.17 -9.24
CA MET A 368 -10.73 10.45 -9.29
C MET A 368 -9.98 9.26 -9.85
N ALA A 369 -9.23 9.46 -10.93
CA ALA A 369 -8.49 8.37 -11.58
C ALA A 369 -7.16 8.83 -12.14
N THR A 370 -6.30 7.87 -12.45
CA THR A 370 -5.06 8.06 -13.19
C THR A 370 -5.00 7.05 -14.31
N GLN A 371 -4.66 7.51 -15.50
CA GLN A 371 -4.46 6.66 -16.65
C GLN A 371 -3.04 6.81 -17.19
N TRP A 372 -2.43 5.67 -17.46
CA TRP A 372 -1.14 5.56 -18.12
C TRP A 372 -1.38 4.90 -19.47
N TRP A 373 -0.97 5.55 -20.53
CA TRP A 373 -1.03 5.07 -21.89
C TRP A 373 0.35 4.61 -22.31
N ASP A 374 0.44 3.47 -22.98
CA ASP A 374 1.63 3.01 -23.67
C ASP A 374 1.31 2.58 -25.10
N SER A 375 2.14 2.97 -26.06
CA SER A 375 1.96 2.63 -27.47
C SER A 375 3.25 2.67 -28.26
N LEU A 376 3.33 1.85 -29.29
CA LEU A 376 4.35 1.94 -30.33
C LEU A 376 3.76 2.78 -31.49
N VAL A 377 4.21 4.03 -31.65
CA VAL A 377 3.83 4.87 -32.81
C VAL A 377 4.65 4.54 -34.06
N SER A 378 5.82 3.93 -33.87
CA SER A 378 6.66 3.36 -34.93
C SER A 378 7.34 2.09 -34.40
N SER A 379 8.08 1.38 -35.25
CA SER A 379 8.79 0.15 -34.88
C SER A 379 9.88 0.32 -33.82
N THR A 380 10.24 1.56 -33.46
CA THR A 380 11.42 1.83 -32.60
C THR A 380 11.16 2.85 -31.49
N ILE A 381 10.04 3.57 -31.50
CA ILE A 381 9.79 4.65 -30.53
C ILE A 381 8.49 4.36 -29.75
N PRO A 382 8.59 3.83 -28.51
CA PRO A 382 7.45 3.77 -27.63
C PRO A 382 7.11 5.18 -27.11
N ILE A 383 5.81 5.44 -26.95
CA ILE A 383 5.28 6.63 -26.31
C ILE A 383 4.47 6.19 -25.10
N THR A 384 4.92 6.68 -23.95
CA THR A 384 4.19 6.59 -22.69
C THR A 384 3.63 7.96 -22.33
N CYS A 385 2.33 8.02 -22.06
CA CYS A 385 1.64 9.25 -21.63
C CYS A 385 0.88 9.01 -20.32
N MET A 386 0.64 10.07 -19.57
CA MET A 386 -0.17 10.04 -18.36
C MET A 386 -1.22 11.16 -18.36
N ARG A 387 -2.35 10.90 -17.70
CA ARG A 387 -3.34 11.92 -17.33
C ARG A 387 -4.03 11.56 -16.02
N THR A 388 -4.64 12.55 -15.39
CA THR A 388 -5.36 12.36 -14.12
C THR A 388 -6.73 13.01 -14.17
N ARG A 389 -7.73 12.37 -13.56
CA ARG A 389 -9.08 12.91 -13.34
C ARG A 389 -9.19 13.45 -11.92
N ASN A 390 -9.61 14.70 -11.78
CA ASN A 390 -9.76 15.36 -10.47
C ASN A 390 -11.07 14.95 -9.75
N SER A 391 -11.30 15.42 -8.52
CA SER A 391 -12.51 15.08 -7.75
C SER A 391 -13.83 15.54 -8.38
N ALA A 392 -13.78 16.49 -9.32
CA ALA A 392 -14.94 16.96 -10.09
C ALA A 392 -15.19 16.13 -11.36
N GLY A 393 -14.41 15.06 -11.60
CA GLY A 393 -14.55 14.21 -12.79
C GLY A 393 -13.90 14.77 -14.05
N VAL A 394 -13.10 15.84 -13.96
CA VAL A 394 -12.44 16.48 -15.11
C VAL A 394 -11.05 15.90 -15.33
N TRP A 395 -10.78 15.43 -16.56
CA TRP A 395 -9.48 14.93 -16.98
C TRP A 395 -8.51 16.08 -17.29
N THR A 396 -7.26 15.95 -16.86
CA THR A 396 -6.16 16.74 -17.41
C THR A 396 -5.89 16.33 -18.86
N ALA A 397 -5.27 17.22 -19.64
CA ALA A 397 -4.71 16.83 -20.94
C ALA A 397 -3.69 15.69 -20.77
N TRP A 398 -3.51 14.88 -21.81
CA TRP A 398 -2.44 13.88 -21.85
C TRP A 398 -1.09 14.58 -21.87
N ALA A 399 -0.20 14.14 -20.99
CA ALA A 399 1.19 14.57 -20.96
C ALA A 399 2.10 13.37 -21.22
N GLN A 400 3.10 13.54 -22.10
CA GLN A 400 4.10 12.50 -22.32
C GLN A 400 5.00 12.36 -21.09
N VAL A 401 5.37 11.12 -20.75
CA VAL A 401 6.39 10.84 -19.73
C VAL A 401 7.76 10.92 -20.38
N TRP A 402 8.63 11.79 -19.85
CA TRP A 402 10.00 11.97 -20.34
C TRP A 402 11.01 11.13 -19.54
N GLY A 403 11.98 10.57 -20.26
CA GLY A 403 13.14 9.84 -19.77
C GLY A 403 14.37 10.14 -20.62
N ALA A 404 15.48 9.44 -20.38
CA ALA A 404 16.80 9.81 -20.95
C ALA A 404 16.85 9.88 -22.48
N LEU A 405 16.01 9.11 -23.18
CA LEU A 405 15.98 9.03 -24.65
C LEU A 405 15.04 10.04 -25.33
N ASN A 406 13.96 10.46 -24.65
CA ASN A 406 12.89 11.28 -25.24
C ASN A 406 12.68 12.63 -24.54
N THR A 407 13.50 12.97 -23.54
CA THR A 407 13.50 14.31 -22.95
C THR A 407 13.91 15.34 -24.02
N PRO A 408 13.11 16.38 -24.27
CA PRO A 408 13.49 17.48 -25.17
C PRO A 408 14.78 18.15 -24.66
N LYS A 409 15.81 18.23 -25.49
CA LYS A 409 17.11 18.84 -25.12
C LYS A 409 17.24 20.19 -25.79
N GLN A 410 17.82 21.16 -25.09
CA GLN A 410 18.15 22.45 -25.70
C GLN A 410 19.13 22.27 -26.85
N ALA A 411 18.84 22.87 -28.01
CA ALA A 411 19.70 22.82 -29.18
C ALA A 411 20.90 23.78 -29.08
N ASN A 412 20.74 24.90 -28.36
CA ASN A 412 21.77 25.91 -28.12
C ASN A 412 21.50 26.68 -26.80
N PRO A 413 22.44 27.49 -26.28
CA PRO A 413 22.25 28.23 -25.01
C PRO A 413 21.14 29.27 -25.01
N LEU A 414 20.68 29.67 -26.20
CA LEU A 414 19.60 30.64 -26.40
C LEU A 414 18.29 29.96 -26.81
N ASP A 415 18.21 28.63 -26.71
CA ASP A 415 16.99 27.87 -27.00
C ASP A 415 15.92 28.15 -25.94
N LEU A 416 14.91 28.93 -26.34
CA LEU A 416 13.77 29.31 -25.52
C LEU A 416 12.57 28.35 -25.67
N THR A 417 12.75 27.20 -26.34
CA THR A 417 11.67 26.23 -26.54
C THR A 417 11.13 25.76 -25.18
N PRO A 418 9.85 26.00 -24.84
CA PRO A 418 9.29 25.61 -23.57
C PRO A 418 9.44 24.09 -23.33
N GLY A 419 9.98 23.71 -22.16
CA GLY A 419 10.18 22.31 -21.77
C GLY A 419 11.50 21.67 -22.25
N ALA A 420 12.31 22.37 -23.05
CA ALA A 420 13.65 21.90 -23.39
C ALA A 420 14.59 21.93 -22.16
N MET A 421 15.26 20.81 -21.89
CA MET A 421 16.16 20.66 -20.75
C MET A 421 17.63 20.79 -21.17
N LEU A 422 18.43 21.42 -20.32
CA LEU A 422 19.88 21.48 -20.47
C LEU A 422 20.52 20.16 -20.02
N ALA A 423 21.30 19.52 -20.91
CA ALA A 423 22.04 18.30 -20.55
C ALA A 423 23.31 18.65 -19.76
N PRO A 424 23.74 17.81 -18.80
CA PRO A 424 25.02 18.00 -18.11
C PRO A 424 26.20 18.08 -19.10
N GLY A 425 27.00 19.15 -19.01
CA GLY A 425 28.12 19.41 -19.92
C GLY A 425 27.73 20.03 -21.27
N ALA A 426 26.44 20.21 -21.55
CA ALA A 426 26.01 20.98 -22.71
C ALA A 426 26.49 22.44 -22.56
N PHE A 427 27.08 22.96 -23.62
CA PHE A 427 27.60 24.33 -23.69
C PHE A 427 28.61 24.68 -22.57
N GLY A 428 29.29 23.68 -22.00
CA GLY A 428 30.30 23.86 -20.96
C GLY A 428 29.75 24.06 -19.55
N ILE A 429 28.43 24.02 -19.36
CA ILE A 429 27.80 24.20 -18.04
C ILE A 429 27.94 22.91 -17.23
N GLY A 430 28.53 23.02 -16.04
CA GLY A 430 28.82 21.92 -15.11
C GLY A 430 30.11 21.14 -15.42
N ARG A 431 30.52 21.04 -16.69
CA ARG A 431 31.83 20.56 -17.11
C ARG A 431 32.27 21.28 -18.38
N ALA A 432 33.42 21.93 -18.33
CA ALA A 432 33.97 22.63 -19.49
C ALA A 432 34.18 21.68 -20.68
N ILE A 433 33.92 22.18 -21.88
CA ILE A 433 34.11 21.44 -23.12
C ILE A 433 35.61 21.36 -23.39
N VAL A 434 36.15 20.15 -23.51
CA VAL A 434 37.54 19.94 -23.93
C VAL A 434 37.63 20.23 -25.42
N GLY A 435 38.15 21.41 -25.74
CA GLY A 435 38.32 21.85 -27.10
C GLY A 435 39.49 21.13 -27.78
N THR A 436 39.26 20.59 -28.98
CA THR A 436 40.29 19.95 -29.81
C THR A 436 40.88 20.90 -30.85
N ALA A 437 40.21 22.01 -31.15
CA ALA A 437 40.70 23.01 -32.08
C ALA A 437 41.92 23.75 -31.52
N LEU A 438 42.96 23.87 -32.34
CA LEU A 438 44.19 24.60 -32.03
C LEU A 438 44.01 26.11 -32.26
N ASP A 439 43.28 26.50 -33.30
CA ASP A 439 43.01 27.90 -33.57
C ASP A 439 41.84 28.40 -32.70
N LEU A 440 42.08 29.43 -31.90
CA LEU A 440 41.03 30.05 -31.08
C LEU A 440 39.91 30.67 -31.93
N ASN A 441 40.14 30.94 -33.22
CA ASN A 441 39.12 31.45 -34.13
C ASN A 441 38.01 30.43 -34.43
N ASP A 442 38.29 29.13 -34.30
CA ASP A 442 37.35 28.04 -34.60
C ASP A 442 36.27 27.87 -33.53
N TYR A 443 36.49 28.43 -32.34
CA TYR A 443 35.54 28.39 -31.23
C TYR A 443 34.41 29.41 -31.44
N THR A 444 33.43 29.00 -32.26
CA THR A 444 32.30 29.82 -32.71
C THR A 444 30.95 29.43 -32.08
N VAL A 445 30.93 28.39 -31.26
CA VAL A 445 29.74 27.97 -30.51
C VAL A 445 29.84 28.56 -29.09
N PRO A 446 28.80 29.22 -28.56
CA PRO A 446 28.84 29.72 -27.19
C PRO A 446 28.97 28.59 -26.17
N GLY A 447 29.84 28.80 -25.18
CA GLY A 447 30.09 27.85 -24.10
C GLY A 447 31.40 28.10 -23.36
N ASP A 448 31.60 27.34 -22.28
CA ASP A 448 32.83 27.35 -21.51
C ASP A 448 33.76 26.21 -21.97
N TYR A 449 34.91 26.59 -22.51
CA TYR A 449 35.89 25.70 -23.10
C TYR A 449 37.18 25.69 -22.29
N LEU A 450 37.84 24.55 -22.40
CA LEU A 450 39.15 24.29 -21.83
C LEU A 450 39.97 23.91 -23.08
N THR A 451 40.88 24.78 -23.53
CA THR A 451 41.51 24.70 -24.88
C THR A 451 42.37 23.44 -25.06
N ALA A 452 43.01 23.23 -26.22
CA ALA A 452 43.98 22.14 -26.37
C ALA A 452 45.12 22.24 -25.32
N THR A 453 45.86 21.15 -25.07
CA THR A 453 46.94 21.14 -24.07
C THR A 453 48.10 22.07 -24.42
N ALA A 454 48.40 22.22 -25.72
CA ALA A 454 49.41 23.11 -26.29
C ALA A 454 49.17 23.30 -27.80
N GLY A 455 49.91 24.21 -28.43
CA GLY A 455 49.91 24.46 -29.88
C GLY A 455 48.84 25.44 -30.34
N GLN A 456 48.28 26.25 -29.44
CA GLN A 456 47.17 27.14 -29.79
C GLN A 456 47.61 28.31 -30.67
N LEU A 457 46.76 28.66 -31.63
CA LEU A 457 46.94 29.77 -32.56
C LEU A 457 45.97 30.91 -32.24
N ASN A 458 46.29 32.12 -32.69
CA ASN A 458 45.51 33.35 -32.43
C ASN A 458 45.33 33.66 -30.94
N LEU A 459 46.41 33.45 -30.15
CA LEU A 459 46.51 33.92 -28.78
C LEU A 459 46.75 35.44 -28.73
N PRO A 460 46.44 36.12 -27.61
CA PRO A 460 46.83 37.51 -27.42
C PRO A 460 48.35 37.69 -27.55
N PRO A 461 48.84 38.84 -28.06
CA PRO A 461 50.27 39.08 -28.20
C PRO A 461 51.02 38.84 -26.88
N GLY A 462 52.11 38.07 -26.91
CA GLY A 462 52.92 37.75 -25.73
C GLY A 462 52.46 36.54 -24.91
N TRP A 463 51.32 35.93 -25.23
CA TRP A 463 50.82 34.73 -24.53
C TRP A 463 51.45 33.44 -25.09
N SER A 464 51.70 32.46 -24.22
CA SER A 464 52.45 31.25 -24.57
C SER A 464 51.59 30.16 -25.23
N PRO A 465 52.00 29.57 -26.36
CA PRO A 465 51.27 28.46 -26.99
C PRO A 465 51.56 27.10 -26.33
N THR A 466 52.35 27.03 -25.26
CA THR A 466 52.80 25.75 -24.66
C THR A 466 51.92 25.27 -23.51
N ARG A 467 50.79 25.94 -23.27
CA ARG A 467 49.93 25.71 -22.10
C ARG A 467 48.46 25.83 -22.47
N ARG A 468 47.59 25.30 -21.61
CA ARG A 468 46.13 25.34 -21.77
C ARG A 468 45.52 26.57 -21.11
N TYR A 469 44.43 27.06 -21.68
CA TYR A 469 43.69 28.23 -21.20
C TYR A 469 42.22 27.90 -20.96
N GLY A 470 41.59 28.68 -20.06
CA GLY A 470 40.13 28.77 -20.01
C GLY A 470 39.67 29.72 -21.10
N LEU A 471 38.76 29.27 -21.97
CA LEU A 471 38.18 30.09 -23.03
C LEU A 471 36.67 30.11 -22.87
N LYS A 472 36.11 31.29 -22.67
CA LYS A 472 34.66 31.49 -22.67
C LYS A 472 34.24 32.12 -23.98
N VAL A 473 33.32 31.48 -24.68
CA VAL A 473 32.67 32.03 -25.88
C VAL A 473 31.25 32.42 -25.49
N SER A 474 30.88 33.68 -25.69
CA SER A 474 29.53 34.19 -25.43
C SER A 474 28.94 34.75 -26.73
N GLY A 475 27.62 34.64 -26.91
CA GLY A 475 26.95 35.09 -28.13
C GLY A 475 25.57 35.67 -27.85
N LEU A 476 25.16 36.65 -28.64
CA LEU A 476 23.85 37.31 -28.54
C LEU A 476 22.84 36.85 -29.61
N SER A 477 23.28 36.09 -30.61
CA SER A 477 22.42 35.63 -31.71
C SER A 477 22.62 34.13 -32.01
N ASN A 478 21.55 33.49 -32.46
CA ASN A 478 21.54 32.06 -32.82
C ASN A 478 22.37 31.74 -34.08
N ALA A 479 22.86 32.75 -34.79
CA ALA A 479 23.60 32.63 -36.04
C ALA A 479 25.14 32.62 -35.89
N GLY A 480 25.69 32.80 -34.67
CA GLY A 480 27.14 32.75 -34.45
C GLY A 480 27.94 33.96 -34.97
N GLU A 481 27.26 35.03 -35.38
CA GLU A 481 27.85 36.23 -36.01
C GLU A 481 28.28 37.30 -35.00
N ARG A 482 27.69 37.31 -33.79
CA ARG A 482 27.97 38.30 -32.74
C ARG A 482 28.46 37.62 -31.47
N LEU A 483 29.73 37.21 -31.53
CA LEU A 483 30.39 36.47 -30.45
C LEU A 483 31.43 37.32 -29.74
N THR A 484 31.62 37.04 -28.46
CA THR A 484 32.78 37.49 -27.69
C THR A 484 33.55 36.30 -27.18
N GLN A 485 34.86 36.45 -27.12
CA GLN A 485 35.76 35.51 -26.49
C GLN A 485 36.44 36.19 -25.33
N MET A 486 36.46 35.50 -24.20
CA MET A 486 37.25 35.85 -23.04
C MET A 486 38.23 34.71 -22.76
N LEU A 487 39.52 35.05 -22.76
CA LEU A 487 40.59 34.12 -22.44
C LEU A 487 41.08 34.38 -21.01
N ILE A 488 41.21 33.32 -20.23
CA ILE A 488 41.60 33.37 -18.82
C ILE A 488 42.84 32.49 -18.61
N GLY A 489 43.81 33.04 -17.86
CA GLY A 489 45.14 32.48 -17.61
C GLY A 489 45.19 30.99 -17.24
N GLY A 490 46.21 30.32 -17.80
CA GLY A 490 46.39 28.88 -17.79
C GLY A 490 46.81 28.29 -16.44
N MET A 491 46.44 27.03 -16.21
CA MET A 491 46.73 26.35 -14.93
C MET A 491 48.25 26.16 -14.72
N SER A 492 48.72 26.68 -13.59
CA SER A 492 50.05 26.65 -12.96
C SER A 492 51.09 27.71 -13.37
N GLY A 493 51.48 28.53 -12.39
CA GLY A 493 52.83 29.10 -12.25
C GLY A 493 52.99 30.62 -12.38
N ASP A 494 52.18 31.30 -13.20
CA ASP A 494 52.35 32.72 -13.56
C ASP A 494 51.06 33.56 -13.31
N GLU A 495 51.18 34.90 -13.36
CA GLU A 495 50.10 35.87 -13.09
C GLU A 495 48.85 35.63 -13.97
N VAL A 496 47.65 35.74 -13.38
CA VAL A 496 46.37 35.55 -14.08
C VAL A 496 46.13 36.69 -15.05
N GLY A 497 46.40 36.45 -16.34
CA GLY A 497 46.00 37.33 -17.43
C GLY A 497 44.53 37.16 -17.82
N MET A 498 43.91 38.24 -18.27
CA MET A 498 42.59 38.23 -18.89
C MET A 498 42.62 39.05 -20.18
N ALA A 499 42.17 38.45 -21.27
CA ALA A 499 42.03 39.13 -22.55
C ALA A 499 40.62 38.91 -23.10
N ILE A 500 40.09 39.92 -23.80
CA ILE A 500 38.80 39.86 -24.45
C ILE A 500 38.92 40.25 -25.92
N ARG A 501 38.12 39.62 -26.78
CA ARG A 501 37.93 40.07 -28.16
C ARG A 501 36.50 39.81 -28.61
N ALA A 502 36.09 40.52 -29.65
CA ALA A 502 34.78 40.35 -30.26
C ALA A 502 34.91 39.92 -31.73
N ARG A 503 33.92 39.16 -32.20
CA ARG A 503 33.75 38.83 -33.60
C ARG A 503 32.89 39.91 -34.27
N ARG A 504 33.32 40.39 -35.43
CA ARG A 504 32.62 41.36 -36.27
C ARG A 504 31.51 40.68 -37.07
N GLU A 505 30.59 41.48 -37.61
CA GLU A 505 29.48 40.99 -38.45
C GLU A 505 29.95 40.34 -39.77
N ASP A 506 31.16 40.67 -40.24
CA ASP A 506 31.82 40.03 -41.39
C ASP A 506 32.41 38.63 -41.07
N GLY A 507 32.21 38.14 -39.84
CA GLY A 507 32.69 36.85 -39.38
C GLY A 507 34.15 36.83 -38.93
N GLN A 508 34.87 37.97 -38.96
CA GLN A 508 36.27 38.06 -38.52
C GLN A 508 36.41 38.43 -37.03
N TRP A 509 37.42 37.87 -36.37
CA TRP A 509 37.77 38.23 -34.99
C TRP A 509 38.56 39.53 -34.96
N LYS A 510 38.22 40.43 -34.04
CA LYS A 510 39.08 41.57 -33.69
C LYS A 510 40.32 41.10 -32.94
N ASP A 511 41.33 41.97 -32.91
CA ASP A 511 42.51 41.80 -32.06
C ASP A 511 42.10 41.68 -30.58
N TRP A 512 42.93 40.97 -29.82
CA TRP A 512 42.77 40.83 -28.38
C TRP A 512 43.05 42.14 -27.66
N GLU A 513 42.18 42.47 -26.71
CA GLU A 513 42.35 43.56 -25.76
C GLU A 513 42.64 42.97 -24.38
N GLU A 514 43.80 43.30 -23.82
CA GLU A 514 44.20 42.86 -22.48
C GLU A 514 43.58 43.77 -21.42
N ILE A 515 42.95 43.19 -20.41
CA ILE A 515 42.28 43.95 -19.35
C ILE A 515 43.31 44.28 -18.26
N THR A 516 43.74 45.54 -18.18
CA THR A 516 44.71 46.01 -17.16
C THR A 516 44.17 45.86 -15.74
N THR A 517 44.93 45.19 -14.88
CA THR A 517 44.65 45.03 -13.45
C THR A 517 45.54 45.99 -12.63
N GLY A 518 44.95 46.80 -11.73
CA GLY A 518 45.55 47.56 -10.59
C GLY A 518 46.84 48.39 -10.68
N ARG A 519 47.78 48.11 -11.59
CA ARG A 519 49.18 48.58 -11.57
C ARG A 519 49.50 49.67 -12.61
N HIS A 520 48.47 50.22 -13.28
CA HIS A 520 48.63 51.07 -14.47
C HIS A 520 48.14 52.54 -14.28
N GLY A 521 48.13 53.08 -13.06
CA GLY A 521 47.83 54.51 -12.80
C GLY A 521 49.01 55.46 -13.13
N PRO A 522 48.78 56.79 -13.28
CA PRO A 522 49.77 57.72 -13.85
C PRO A 522 50.94 58.11 -12.93
N PHE A 523 50.82 57.96 -11.61
CA PHE A 523 51.91 58.22 -10.65
C PHE A 523 52.36 56.93 -9.99
N LYS A 524 53.67 56.73 -9.88
CA LYS A 524 54.28 55.51 -9.36
C LYS A 524 54.67 55.64 -7.88
N ALA A 525 54.85 56.86 -7.36
CA ALA A 525 55.19 57.10 -5.95
C ALA A 525 54.79 58.51 -5.43
N THR A 526 54.89 58.73 -4.11
CA THR A 526 54.60 60.02 -3.44
C THR A 526 55.47 60.20 -2.19
N GLN A 527 55.97 61.44 -1.97
CA GLN A 527 56.69 61.85 -0.75
C GLN A 527 56.05 63.11 -0.15
N THR A 528 55.98 63.21 1.17
CA THR A 528 55.38 64.36 1.88
C THR A 528 56.27 64.83 3.03
N TYR A 529 56.45 66.15 3.16
CA TYR A 529 57.17 66.82 4.25
C TYR A 529 56.20 67.70 5.05
N LYS A 530 56.00 67.40 6.34
CA LYS A 530 55.04 68.10 7.23
C LYS A 530 55.70 68.86 8.40
N ALA A 531 56.89 68.44 8.82
CA ALA A 531 57.59 69.09 9.92
C ALA A 531 58.27 70.38 9.42
N ALA A 532 58.20 71.46 10.19
CA ALA A 532 58.88 72.70 9.85
C ALA A 532 60.40 72.49 9.82
N GLY A 533 61.07 73.02 8.79
CA GLY A 533 62.50 72.82 8.59
C GLY A 533 62.90 72.84 7.12
N VAL A 534 64.19 72.70 6.88
CA VAL A 534 64.78 72.60 5.55
C VAL A 534 65.25 71.16 5.34
N PHE A 535 64.78 70.54 4.26
CA PHE A 535 65.08 69.17 3.87
C PHE A 535 65.68 69.15 2.47
N THR A 536 66.28 68.03 2.10
CA THR A 536 66.74 67.78 0.73
C THR A 536 66.02 66.56 0.19
N TRP A 537 65.31 66.71 -0.92
CA TRP A 537 64.72 65.58 -1.64
C TRP A 537 65.63 65.22 -2.81
N ALA A 538 66.20 64.02 -2.78
CA ALA A 538 66.95 63.47 -3.90
C ALA A 538 65.98 63.05 -5.02
N VAL A 539 66.21 63.51 -6.25
CA VAL A 539 65.38 63.18 -7.39
C VAL A 539 65.66 61.71 -7.77
N PRO A 540 64.67 60.80 -7.73
CA PRO A 540 64.89 59.41 -8.09
C PRO A 540 65.34 59.25 -9.55
N ALA A 541 66.17 58.24 -9.82
CA ALA A 541 66.72 58.01 -11.15
C ALA A 541 65.59 57.88 -12.20
N GLY A 542 65.69 58.66 -13.28
CA GLY A 542 64.73 58.66 -14.39
C GLY A 542 63.53 59.59 -14.22
N VAL A 543 63.34 60.22 -13.06
CA VAL A 543 62.28 61.21 -12.85
C VAL A 543 62.66 62.53 -13.52
N LYS A 544 61.82 62.98 -14.46
CA LYS A 544 62.01 64.25 -15.18
C LYS A 544 60.96 65.30 -14.85
N LYS A 545 59.77 64.88 -14.42
CA LYS A 545 58.67 65.78 -14.06
C LYS A 545 58.00 65.28 -12.80
N VAL A 546 57.55 66.21 -11.98
CA VAL A 546 56.85 65.91 -10.72
C VAL A 546 55.67 66.84 -10.55
N TRP A 547 54.57 66.35 -9.98
CA TRP A 547 53.48 67.22 -9.52
C TRP A 547 53.74 67.59 -8.07
N VAL A 548 53.83 68.89 -7.78
CA VAL A 548 54.18 69.41 -6.45
C VAL A 548 53.06 70.30 -5.92
N THR A 549 52.80 70.17 -4.63
CA THR A 549 51.91 71.05 -3.86
C THR A 549 52.66 71.60 -2.66
N VAL A 550 52.70 72.93 -2.50
CA VAL A 550 53.38 73.65 -1.41
C VAL A 550 52.37 74.49 -0.63
N PHE A 551 52.33 74.30 0.69
CA PHE A 551 51.54 75.10 1.63
C PHE A 551 52.46 75.92 2.54
N GLY A 552 52.23 77.24 2.65
CA GLY A 552 52.91 78.10 3.62
C GLY A 552 52.45 77.86 5.06
N GLY A 553 53.24 78.28 6.06
CA GLY A 553 52.83 78.22 7.47
C GLY A 553 51.71 79.21 7.80
N GLY A 554 50.78 78.85 8.66
CA GLY A 554 49.71 79.76 9.11
C GLY A 554 50.21 80.80 10.12
N GLY A 555 49.61 81.98 10.15
CA GLY A 555 49.91 83.03 11.14
C GLY A 555 49.32 82.71 12.53
N GLY A 556 49.94 83.28 13.57
CA GLY A 556 49.44 83.19 14.94
C GLY A 556 48.28 84.15 15.22
N GLY A 557 47.42 83.77 16.17
CA GLY A 557 46.34 84.64 16.65
C GLY A 557 46.85 85.77 17.54
N GLY A 558 46.20 86.93 17.46
CA GLY A 558 46.45 88.05 18.36
C GLY A 558 45.69 87.90 19.67
N ARG A 559 45.95 88.79 20.64
CA ARG A 559 45.18 88.91 21.88
C ARG A 559 44.87 90.36 22.18
N PHE A 560 43.64 90.60 22.59
CA PHE A 560 43.21 91.87 23.15
C PHE A 560 42.20 91.62 24.28
N SER A 561 42.10 92.54 25.23
CA SER A 561 41.16 92.45 26.37
C SER A 561 39.67 92.37 25.98
N HIS A 562 39.33 92.55 24.71
CA HIS A 562 37.96 92.45 24.18
C HIS A 562 37.86 91.54 22.94
N GLY A 563 38.82 90.64 22.77
CA GLY A 563 38.92 89.66 21.67
C GLY A 563 39.94 90.05 20.59
N GLY A 564 40.96 89.21 20.40
CA GLY A 564 41.99 89.33 19.35
C GLY A 564 41.57 88.70 18.02
N GLY A 565 42.15 89.14 16.91
CA GLY A 565 41.92 88.54 15.59
C GLY A 565 42.52 87.14 15.45
N GLY A 566 42.01 86.34 14.52
CA GLY A 566 42.59 85.04 14.14
C GLY A 566 43.68 85.18 13.07
N GLY A 567 44.70 84.32 13.10
CA GLY A 567 45.83 84.36 12.17
C GLY A 567 45.43 83.99 10.74
N GLY A 568 46.13 84.58 9.76
CA GLY A 568 45.91 84.28 8.34
C GLY A 568 46.42 82.89 7.94
N GLY A 569 45.83 82.28 6.93
CA GLY A 569 46.28 80.99 6.40
C GLY A 569 47.48 81.17 5.46
N GLY A 570 48.33 80.15 5.36
CA GLY A 570 49.43 80.14 4.40
C GLY A 570 48.96 80.17 2.94
N GLY A 571 49.86 80.58 2.04
CA GLY A 571 49.66 80.46 0.60
C GLY A 571 49.64 79.00 0.14
N ILE A 572 49.17 78.77 -1.08
CA ILE A 572 49.22 77.46 -1.76
C ILE A 572 49.78 77.65 -3.17
N ALA A 573 50.80 76.89 -3.53
CA ALA A 573 51.29 76.79 -4.90
C ALA A 573 51.28 75.32 -5.36
N GLU A 574 50.68 75.04 -6.52
CA GLU A 574 50.61 73.71 -7.13
C GLU A 574 50.99 73.75 -8.60
N GLY A 575 51.66 72.71 -9.08
CA GLY A 575 52.00 72.65 -10.50
C GLY A 575 52.95 71.52 -10.86
N LEU A 576 53.11 71.35 -12.17
CA LEU A 576 54.03 70.40 -12.76
C LEU A 576 55.42 71.04 -12.87
N VAL A 577 56.42 70.48 -12.18
CA VAL A 577 57.79 70.97 -12.19
C VAL A 577 58.66 70.09 -13.09
N ASP A 578 59.41 70.72 -13.99
CA ASP A 578 60.46 70.07 -14.77
C ASP A 578 61.76 70.02 -13.97
N LEU A 579 62.29 68.81 -13.80
CA LEU A 579 63.52 68.52 -13.04
C LEU A 579 64.63 67.99 -13.95
N THR A 580 64.55 68.22 -15.26
CA THR A 580 65.59 67.81 -16.20
C THR A 580 66.94 68.43 -15.80
N GLY A 581 67.92 67.58 -15.47
CA GLY A 581 69.26 67.99 -15.03
C GLY A 581 69.38 68.32 -13.53
N VAL A 582 68.32 68.11 -12.74
CA VAL A 582 68.30 68.38 -11.30
C VAL A 582 68.45 67.07 -10.53
N SER A 583 69.48 66.97 -9.67
CA SER A 583 69.76 65.77 -8.87
C SER A 583 69.10 65.79 -7.48
N SER A 584 68.84 66.98 -6.94
CA SER A 584 68.16 67.17 -5.66
C SER A 584 67.50 68.53 -5.58
N VAL A 585 66.41 68.62 -4.82
CA VAL A 585 65.70 69.88 -4.57
C VAL A 585 65.64 70.14 -3.07
N THR A 586 65.97 71.36 -2.66
CA THR A 586 65.78 71.82 -1.28
C THR A 586 64.29 72.02 -1.02
N VAL A 587 63.76 71.36 0.01
CA VAL A 587 62.36 71.48 0.43
C VAL A 587 62.31 72.26 1.74
N THR A 588 61.67 73.42 1.74
CA THR A 588 61.47 74.22 2.95
C THR A 588 60.02 74.09 3.39
N VAL A 589 59.79 73.69 4.63
CA VAL A 589 58.48 73.74 5.28
C VAL A 589 58.50 74.86 6.31
N GLY A 590 57.69 75.89 6.07
CA GLY A 590 57.55 77.03 6.97
C GLY A 590 56.89 76.63 8.28
N ALA A 591 57.46 77.09 9.40
CA ALA A 591 56.82 77.01 10.71
C ALA A 591 55.55 77.87 10.75
N GLY A 592 54.58 77.45 11.57
CA GLY A 592 53.45 78.31 11.91
C GLY A 592 53.88 79.45 12.83
N GLY A 593 53.19 80.57 12.75
CA GLY A 593 53.41 81.74 13.59
C GLY A 593 52.93 81.49 15.02
N ALA A 594 53.72 81.94 15.99
CA ALA A 594 53.34 81.88 17.40
C ALA A 594 52.18 82.85 17.69
N GLY A 595 51.18 82.40 18.45
CA GLY A 595 50.15 83.27 18.99
C GLY A 595 50.69 84.17 20.10
N TRP A 596 50.07 85.33 20.32
CA TRP A 596 50.54 86.28 21.32
C TRP A 596 50.30 85.80 22.76
N ALA A 597 51.34 85.82 23.60
CA ALA A 597 51.31 85.32 24.97
C ALA A 597 51.32 86.40 26.08
N GLY A 598 51.36 87.70 25.71
CA GLY A 598 51.29 88.84 26.63
C GLY A 598 49.87 89.38 26.84
N SER A 599 49.70 90.53 27.49
CA SER A 599 48.38 91.13 27.81
C SER A 599 47.59 91.57 26.56
N ASP A 600 48.16 92.44 25.74
CA ASP A 600 47.59 92.86 24.45
C ASP A 600 48.70 92.90 23.38
N GLY A 601 48.50 92.24 22.24
CA GLY A 601 49.50 92.22 21.18
C GLY A 601 49.15 91.33 20.00
N ASP A 602 49.97 91.45 18.97
CA ASP A 602 49.74 90.84 17.67
C ASP A 602 50.42 89.45 17.59
N GLY A 603 49.78 88.51 16.89
CA GLY A 603 50.37 87.21 16.60
C GLY A 603 51.56 87.34 15.65
N ALA A 604 52.46 86.38 15.68
CA ALA A 604 53.58 86.32 14.74
C ALA A 604 53.12 85.79 13.36
N PRO A 605 53.73 86.24 12.26
CA PRO A 605 53.47 85.65 10.94
C PRO A 605 53.98 84.22 10.85
N GLY A 606 53.35 83.42 10.00
CA GLY A 606 53.88 82.13 9.59
C GLY A 606 55.05 82.29 8.62
N ASN A 607 55.91 81.27 8.54
CA ASN A 607 57.03 81.26 7.62
C ASN A 607 56.63 80.68 6.26
N ALA A 608 57.38 81.06 5.21
CA ALA A 608 57.17 80.54 3.88
C ALA A 608 57.63 79.08 3.74
N SER A 609 56.96 78.33 2.87
CA SER A 609 57.38 77.01 2.39
C SER A 609 57.81 77.09 0.93
N SER A 610 58.71 76.22 0.49
CA SER A 610 59.16 76.18 -0.90
C SER A 610 59.60 74.80 -1.36
N PHE A 611 59.48 74.57 -2.67
CA PHE A 611 60.13 73.47 -3.36
C PHE A 611 61.21 74.07 -4.29
N GLY A 612 62.43 74.15 -3.78
CA GLY A 612 63.56 74.79 -4.44
C GLY A 612 63.27 76.24 -4.79
N SER A 613 63.79 76.68 -5.93
CA SER A 613 63.45 77.94 -6.57
C SER A 613 62.22 77.83 -7.50
N PHE A 614 61.60 76.65 -7.59
CA PHE A 614 60.52 76.39 -8.56
C PHE A 614 59.21 77.01 -8.12
N MET A 615 58.84 76.83 -6.86
CA MET A 615 57.62 77.38 -6.29
C MET A 615 57.74 77.60 -4.79
N SER A 616 56.98 78.58 -4.31
CA SER A 616 56.93 78.95 -2.90
C SER A 616 55.53 79.36 -2.51
N ALA A 617 55.24 79.27 -1.22
CA ALA A 617 54.03 79.78 -0.62
C ALA A 617 54.40 80.57 0.63
N THR A 618 54.04 81.84 0.68
CA THR A 618 54.31 82.67 1.85
C THR A 618 53.46 82.22 3.04
N GLY A 619 53.95 82.46 4.24
CA GLY A 619 53.14 82.22 5.42
C GLY A 619 52.03 83.27 5.57
N GLY A 620 50.98 82.93 6.31
CA GLY A 620 49.92 83.86 6.66
C GLY A 620 50.40 84.91 7.66
N ALA A 621 49.87 86.12 7.57
CA ALA A 621 50.20 87.16 8.54
C ALA A 621 49.62 86.82 9.91
N GLY A 622 50.33 87.22 10.97
CA GLY A 622 49.79 87.17 12.31
C GLY A 622 48.64 88.16 12.48
N ALA A 623 47.70 87.84 13.37
CA ALA A 623 46.55 88.69 13.58
C ALA A 623 46.87 89.85 14.52
N SER A 624 46.17 90.97 14.33
CA SER A 624 46.27 92.10 15.26
C SER A 624 45.30 91.97 16.43
N LYS A 625 45.36 92.95 17.35
CA LYS A 625 44.40 93.13 18.45
C LYS A 625 42.92 93.06 18.05
N TRP A 626 42.55 93.35 16.80
CA TRP A 626 41.14 93.35 16.36
C TRP A 626 40.92 92.71 14.99
N TYR A 627 41.86 92.90 14.07
CA TYR A 627 41.73 92.41 12.71
C TYR A 627 42.44 91.06 12.54
N GLY A 628 41.77 90.14 11.85
CA GLY A 628 42.38 88.88 11.45
C GLY A 628 43.57 89.10 10.50
N GLY A 629 44.52 88.17 10.55
CA GLY A 629 45.71 88.23 9.72
C GLY A 629 45.40 88.07 8.23
N LEU A 630 46.11 88.81 7.39
CA LEU A 630 46.03 88.64 5.94
C LEU A 630 46.51 87.25 5.50
N ALA A 631 45.93 86.75 4.42
CA ALA A 631 46.26 85.47 3.84
C ALA A 631 47.65 85.49 3.17
N GLY A 632 48.39 84.39 3.27
CA GLY A 632 49.61 84.16 2.48
C GLY A 632 49.28 83.92 1.00
N LEU A 633 50.28 83.92 0.13
CA LEU A 633 50.11 83.76 -1.32
C LEU A 633 51.08 82.71 -1.87
N GLY A 634 50.58 81.86 -2.75
CA GLY A 634 51.41 81.00 -3.60
C GLY A 634 52.10 81.78 -4.71
N SER A 635 53.27 81.30 -5.15
CA SER A 635 54.00 81.81 -6.30
C SER A 635 54.77 80.68 -7.00
N GLY A 636 54.86 80.74 -8.34
CA GLY A 636 55.61 79.79 -9.16
C GLY A 636 54.89 78.49 -9.51
N GLY A 637 53.67 78.25 -9.00
CA GLY A 637 52.83 77.15 -9.44
C GLY A 637 52.01 77.46 -10.71
N ASP A 638 51.47 76.42 -11.33
CA ASP A 638 50.40 76.53 -12.33
C ASP A 638 49.11 77.05 -11.67
N ILE A 639 48.91 76.70 -10.41
CA ILE A 639 47.84 77.18 -9.55
C ILE A 639 48.47 77.85 -8.33
N ASN A 640 48.18 79.14 -8.13
CA ASN A 640 48.62 79.91 -6.98
C ASN A 640 47.38 80.47 -6.26
N THR A 641 47.19 80.08 -5.01
CA THR A 641 46.04 80.47 -4.20
C THR A 641 46.42 80.60 -2.74
N THR A 642 45.44 80.63 -1.85
CA THR A 642 45.61 80.84 -0.41
C THR A 642 44.58 80.06 0.40
N LEU A 643 44.91 79.77 1.66
CA LEU A 643 43.97 79.20 2.63
C LEU A 643 42.98 80.23 3.22
N GLY A 644 43.17 81.52 2.89
CA GLY A 644 42.26 82.60 3.25
C GLY A 644 42.72 83.48 4.42
N PRO A 645 42.09 84.65 4.63
CA PRO A 645 42.40 85.53 5.75
C PRO A 645 41.82 84.98 7.06
N GLY A 646 42.43 85.36 8.19
CA GLY A 646 41.86 85.07 9.51
C GLY A 646 40.64 85.94 9.80
N GLY A 647 39.76 85.47 10.68
CA GLY A 647 38.58 86.19 11.11
C GLY A 647 38.92 87.38 12.02
N HIS A 648 38.16 88.48 11.87
CA HIS A 648 38.19 89.59 12.82
C HIS A 648 37.55 89.18 14.15
N ALA A 649 37.95 89.84 15.24
CA ALA A 649 37.28 89.68 16.53
C ALA A 649 35.84 90.24 16.46
N THR A 650 34.91 89.61 17.18
CA THR A 650 33.52 90.05 17.24
C THR A 650 33.25 90.80 18.54
N ARG A 651 32.70 92.01 18.42
CA ARG A 651 32.29 92.88 19.53
C ARG A 651 30.78 93.01 19.56
N HIS A 652 30.13 92.56 20.64
CA HIS A 652 28.72 92.83 20.89
C HIS A 652 28.58 93.68 22.15
N ASP A 653 28.64 95.01 21.99
CA ASP A 653 28.37 95.93 23.11
C ASP A 653 26.86 95.99 23.34
N ASN A 654 26.37 95.30 24.36
CA ASN A 654 25.00 95.47 24.81
C ASN A 654 24.97 96.68 25.76
N GLY A 655 24.53 97.84 25.27
CA GLY A 655 24.62 99.15 25.95
C GLY A 655 23.87 99.30 27.28
N VAL A 656 23.46 98.22 27.95
CA VAL A 656 22.63 98.25 29.18
C VAL A 656 23.30 97.56 30.38
N ALA A 657 24.39 96.81 30.24
CA ALA A 657 25.20 96.38 31.40
C ALA A 657 26.59 95.85 30.99
N PRO A 658 27.70 96.34 31.58
CA PRO A 658 29.07 95.91 31.24
C PRO A 658 29.34 94.42 31.49
N SER A 659 28.48 93.72 32.24
CA SER A 659 28.60 92.28 32.51
C SER A 659 27.90 91.37 31.50
N THR A 660 27.34 91.91 30.41
CA THR A 660 26.59 91.14 29.39
C THR A 660 27.09 91.31 27.96
N SER A 661 28.17 92.07 27.74
CA SER A 661 28.79 92.19 26.42
C SER A 661 29.50 90.90 26.05
N ILE A 662 29.16 90.34 24.88
CA ILE A 662 29.77 89.11 24.38
C ILE A 662 30.94 89.48 23.48
N TYR A 663 32.15 89.18 23.94
CA TYR A 663 33.40 89.38 23.21
C TYR A 663 33.97 88.02 22.79
N GLY A 664 34.19 87.83 21.49
CA GLY A 664 34.71 86.58 20.92
C GLY A 664 35.97 86.82 20.08
N GLY A 665 36.98 85.95 20.23
CA GLY A 665 38.16 85.98 19.38
C GLY A 665 37.85 85.68 17.91
N GLY A 666 38.69 86.13 16.98
CA GLY A 666 38.60 85.75 15.57
C GLY A 666 39.03 84.29 15.35
N HIS A 667 38.38 83.57 14.44
CA HIS A 667 38.81 82.23 14.04
C HIS A 667 40.03 82.30 13.09
N GLY A 668 40.96 81.36 13.20
CA GLY A 668 42.05 81.26 12.23
C GLY A 668 41.55 80.85 10.84
N ALA A 669 42.30 81.14 9.78
CA ALA A 669 41.93 80.67 8.45
C ALA A 669 42.16 79.16 8.30
N GLY A 670 41.33 78.44 7.51
CA GLY A 670 41.46 76.99 7.32
C GLY A 670 40.95 76.51 5.96
N GLY A 671 41.68 75.56 5.36
CA GLY A 671 41.26 74.90 4.12
C GLY A 671 40.08 73.95 4.37
N ARG A 672 38.95 74.22 3.71
CA ARG A 672 37.71 73.43 3.80
C ARG A 672 37.21 73.21 5.25
N GLY A 673 36.84 74.31 5.91
CA GLY A 673 35.71 74.30 6.86
C GLY A 673 36.00 74.44 8.35
N TYR A 674 37.23 74.29 8.86
CA TYR A 674 37.50 74.45 10.30
C TYR A 674 38.92 74.99 10.54
N GLY A 675 39.11 76.30 10.40
CA GLY A 675 40.27 76.95 11.01
C GLY A 675 40.15 76.98 12.53
N ALA A 676 41.26 77.20 13.23
CA ALA A 676 41.30 77.19 14.69
C ALA A 676 40.18 78.06 15.29
N GLY A 677 39.32 77.44 16.11
CA GLY A 677 38.17 78.07 16.74
C GLY A 677 38.54 79.26 17.63
N ALA A 678 37.64 80.25 17.65
CA ALA A 678 37.69 81.41 18.53
C ALA A 678 37.69 81.00 20.01
N GLY A 679 38.51 81.66 20.84
CA GLY A 679 38.39 81.52 22.29
C GLY A 679 37.05 82.07 22.79
N SER A 680 36.35 81.30 23.63
CA SER A 680 35.21 81.80 24.41
C SER A 680 35.69 82.74 25.53
N ILE A 681 34.80 83.56 26.10
CA ILE A 681 35.15 84.48 27.21
C ILE A 681 35.85 83.66 28.31
N GLY A 682 37.12 84.00 28.59
CA GLY A 682 37.93 83.26 29.57
C GLY A 682 38.92 82.23 29.02
N GLN A 683 38.90 81.88 27.73
CA GLN A 683 39.72 80.81 27.15
C GLN A 683 40.79 81.31 26.15
N ALA A 684 41.91 80.59 26.04
CA ALA A 684 42.94 80.83 25.04
C ALA A 684 42.44 80.48 23.62
N GLY A 685 42.94 81.20 22.61
CA GLY A 685 42.70 80.89 21.22
C GLY A 685 43.27 79.50 20.88
N THR A 686 42.54 78.73 20.08
CA THR A 686 42.98 77.37 19.76
C THR A 686 44.17 77.40 18.79
N SER A 687 45.15 76.52 19.00
CA SER A 687 46.23 76.30 18.02
C SER A 687 45.71 75.46 16.86
N SER A 688 46.15 75.80 15.66
CA SER A 688 45.72 75.13 14.42
C SER A 688 46.39 73.75 14.29
N THR A 689 45.69 72.79 13.67
CA THR A 689 46.20 71.42 13.40
C THR A 689 46.12 71.02 11.93
N LEU A 690 45.41 71.79 11.11
CA LEU A 690 45.32 71.57 9.66
C LEU A 690 46.54 72.18 8.96
N VAL A 691 46.89 71.68 7.79
CA VAL A 691 48.07 72.14 7.05
C VAL A 691 47.98 73.66 6.76
N GLY A 692 49.02 74.41 7.15
CA GLY A 692 49.15 75.85 6.86
C GLY A 692 48.04 76.75 7.42
N SER A 693 47.15 76.25 8.28
CA SER A 693 46.02 77.02 8.81
C SER A 693 46.45 77.98 9.94
N GLY A 694 45.77 79.12 10.05
CA GLY A 694 46.05 80.13 11.07
C GLY A 694 45.54 79.75 12.47
N GLY A 695 46.12 80.33 13.51
CA GLY A 695 45.70 80.14 14.91
C GLY A 695 44.52 81.04 15.31
N GLY A 696 43.72 80.64 16.30
CA GLY A 696 42.58 81.43 16.79
C GLY A 696 43.01 82.63 17.65
N GLY A 697 42.23 83.71 17.64
CA GLY A 697 42.46 84.88 18.50
C GLY A 697 42.12 84.63 19.97
N GLY A 698 42.92 85.18 20.89
CA GLY A 698 42.73 85.11 22.34
C GLY A 698 41.97 86.31 22.92
N ASN A 699 41.57 86.24 24.20
CA ASN A 699 40.84 87.32 24.89
C ASN A 699 41.48 87.62 26.28
N GLU A 700 40.82 88.44 27.11
CA GLU A 700 41.25 88.96 28.42
C GLU A 700 41.90 87.94 29.37
N ASN A 701 41.59 86.65 29.27
CA ASN A 701 42.17 85.59 30.12
C ASN A 701 42.94 84.49 29.37
N GLY A 702 43.23 84.64 28.06
CA GLY A 702 43.88 83.58 27.27
C GLY A 702 44.70 84.07 26.07
N ASN A 703 45.84 83.41 25.83
CA ASN A 703 46.78 83.72 24.75
C ASN A 703 46.18 83.46 23.36
N GLY A 704 46.74 84.08 22.32
CA GLY A 704 46.43 83.71 20.94
C GLY A 704 46.95 82.29 20.62
N GLY A 705 46.25 81.59 19.73
CA GLY A 705 46.63 80.27 19.28
C GLY A 705 47.75 80.30 18.24
N ASN A 706 48.58 79.25 18.19
CA ASN A 706 49.63 79.12 17.18
C ASN A 706 49.04 78.71 15.82
N GLY A 707 49.61 79.23 14.74
CA GLY A 707 49.37 78.71 13.39
C GLY A 707 50.02 77.34 13.19
N SER A 708 49.53 76.57 12.22
CA SER A 708 50.13 75.29 11.84
C SER A 708 51.34 75.48 10.92
N PRO A 709 52.33 74.57 10.96
CA PRO A 709 53.32 74.45 9.90
C PRO A 709 52.69 74.24 8.52
N GLY A 710 53.43 74.63 7.49
CA GLY A 710 53.12 74.32 6.10
C GLY A 710 53.35 72.84 5.75
N GLN A 711 53.35 72.52 4.46
CA GLN A 711 53.63 71.17 3.96
C GLN A 711 54.08 71.21 2.50
N VAL A 712 54.91 70.24 2.09
CA VAL A 712 55.24 70.02 0.67
C VAL A 712 54.94 68.56 0.29
N VAL A 713 54.21 68.35 -0.82
CA VAL A 713 53.85 67.03 -1.37
C VAL A 713 54.40 66.89 -2.79
N ILE A 714 55.08 65.78 -3.09
CA ILE A 714 55.71 65.50 -4.38
C ILE A 714 55.18 64.16 -4.90
N ARG A 715 54.70 64.12 -6.15
CA ARG A 715 54.19 62.91 -6.83
C ARG A 715 54.91 62.71 -8.17
N TRP A 716 55.36 61.48 -8.48
CA TRP A 716 56.16 61.18 -9.67
C TRP A 716 55.95 59.76 -10.22
#